data_AF-H2IRN1-F1
#
_entry.id   AF-H2IRN1-F1
#
_cell.length_a   1.000
_cell.length_b   1.000
_cell.length_c   1.000
_cell.angle_alpha   90.00
_cell.angle_beta   90.00
_cell.angle_gamma   90.00
#
_symmetry.space_group_name_H-M   'P 1'
#
loop_
_entity.id
_entity.type
_entity.pdbx_description
1 polymer ?
#
loop_
_entity_poly.entity_id
_entity_poly.type
_entity_poly.pdbx_seq_one_letter_code
_entity_poly.pdbx_strand_id
1 'polypeptide(L)'
;MFTVYFIMQCILSLAFFYPPQAVAEENASQNPVGKYENYTYDTEPYVLSYGETVSTVAIKLGIPLSKLREINEFRTFSHGFNHLKQGDEIDIPLQSSKSRFFSASEQNGNRSVNKAPDKFANTQSVANIASQTGTFFSHDPNSTTASSMALGLASSEASEQVQHWLSHFGTAKVKIGTDRDLSLDNSELDLLLPVFENKEFLLFNQSSIHRTDDRSQINFGLGLRSFDSSSMYGGNIFLDDDLSRGYVRTGLGIEYWRDFVKLGANSYIRITNWKDSPDVRDYQARPANGWDLHAQAWLPDVPQLGAKLKYEQYYGNEVDLFGKEHRKRNPNAISASINYTPIPLVTFSAEERQGKSGQNDSQLSMQLNYKIGVPWQQQITTDYVSTMRTLAGSRYDLVDRNNNIILEYRKKETIRLRVAKLITGYPGEKKPLEVSVDSKYGLDRIEWVAPEFYSNGGKITQLNSNNYVITLPYYQFDGKSVNAYIINGTAIDLKGNHSRKSETQVSVMAPVISQDKSTFLPNASNLPADGKSTQLLVLTLKDNNDNYIDVPTSFLKFIISSRNNLKTVVSEPIKKSPGIYEITITAGSSPDLLTITPELNDYKLPSSKVNIESSVPGGTLSGLTVSPASVPADGATPATLTLTVRDANGNAITGQAAQVAFAVRDSNGTAPATGRVTVSALTETGTTGVYTATLMGIQADTFTVTPQFGGNPIGSLQGTATLAAIPQLSGIDVQGNDLALSVASTLGFPGTGFKGASFAFDISNGDAKDFDWVSDATWVSVDTNGVVTFTGKGNKNKVTITATPKNGKGEKQLYEFTVKKWFTNIADLKNHDDGVNYCQQNSAEMPGFDDLTSSDGNNQPGHLGEWRDLSKYNGGGFVSDTYWTTYNSPNGYWGYNVSLNIMADDMTGNNLVNVMCMEPL
;
A
#
# COMPACT_ATOMS: atom_id res chain seq x y z
N MET A 1 -2.33 -81.26 -14.18
CA MET A 1 -3.66 -80.80 -13.71
C MET A 1 -3.88 -81.02 -12.22
N PHE A 2 -3.55 -82.19 -11.65
CA PHE A 2 -3.74 -82.45 -10.20
C PHE A 2 -2.94 -81.56 -9.24
N THR A 3 -1.73 -81.13 -9.63
CA THR A 3 -0.88 -80.24 -8.80
C THR A 3 -1.41 -78.81 -8.70
N VAL A 4 -2.10 -78.32 -9.74
CA VAL A 4 -2.73 -76.99 -9.75
C VAL A 4 -3.96 -76.98 -8.85
N TYR A 5 -4.70 -78.09 -8.79
CA TYR A 5 -5.88 -78.25 -7.93
C TYR A 5 -5.52 -78.32 -6.44
N PHE A 6 -4.39 -78.95 -6.09
CA PHE A 6 -3.88 -79.04 -4.71
C PHE A 6 -3.36 -77.69 -4.20
N ILE A 7 -2.68 -76.92 -5.06
CA ILE A 7 -2.24 -75.54 -4.74
C ILE A 7 -3.45 -74.62 -4.57
N MET A 8 -4.50 -74.78 -5.38
CA MET A 8 -5.75 -74.02 -5.23
C MET A 8 -6.51 -74.39 -3.95
N GLN A 9 -6.49 -75.65 -3.50
CA GLN A 9 -7.11 -76.06 -2.23
C GLN A 9 -6.36 -75.54 -0.99
N CYS A 10 -5.02 -75.45 -1.00
CA CYS A 10 -4.27 -74.83 0.10
C CYS A 10 -4.50 -73.31 0.18
N ILE A 11 -4.64 -72.64 -0.97
CA ILE A 11 -4.97 -71.20 -1.03
C ILE A 11 -6.43 -70.95 -0.59
N LEU A 12 -7.38 -71.84 -0.92
CA LEU A 12 -8.77 -71.72 -0.48
C LEU A 12 -8.99 -72.03 1.01
N SER A 13 -8.11 -72.79 1.67
CA SER A 13 -8.28 -73.19 3.08
C SER A 13 -8.06 -72.03 4.07
N LEU A 14 -7.31 -71.00 3.67
CA LEU A 14 -7.08 -69.78 4.47
C LEU A 14 -8.11 -68.66 4.20
N ALA A 15 -8.96 -68.81 3.18
CA ALA A 15 -9.99 -67.83 2.84
C ALA A 15 -11.28 -67.96 3.68
N PHE A 16 -11.42 -69.00 4.50
CA PHE A 16 -12.64 -69.27 5.29
C PHE A 16 -12.62 -68.73 6.73
N PHE A 17 -11.61 -67.96 7.13
CA PHE A 17 -11.53 -67.33 8.46
C PHE A 17 -11.76 -65.81 8.46
N TYR A 18 -12.56 -65.24 7.56
CA TYR A 18 -13.07 -63.86 7.75
C TYR A 18 -14.46 -63.67 7.11
N PRO A 19 -15.50 -63.31 7.86
CA PRO A 19 -16.71 -62.76 7.26
C PRO A 19 -16.41 -61.34 6.73
N PRO A 20 -16.85 -60.98 5.50
CA PRO A 20 -16.68 -59.64 4.99
C PRO A 20 -17.66 -58.68 5.66
N GLN A 21 -17.16 -57.78 6.50
CA GLN A 21 -17.86 -56.51 6.77
C GLN A 21 -17.05 -55.38 6.15
N ALA A 22 -17.57 -54.84 5.04
CA ALA A 22 -17.13 -53.58 4.46
C ALA A 22 -18.36 -52.71 4.17
N VAL A 23 -18.55 -51.72 5.06
CA VAL A 23 -18.88 -50.31 4.80
C VAL A 23 -19.69 -50.00 3.54
N ALA A 24 -20.96 -49.64 3.74
CA ALA A 24 -21.70 -48.71 2.90
C ALA A 24 -22.14 -47.52 3.78
N GLU A 25 -21.77 -46.30 3.39
CA GLU A 25 -22.18 -45.05 4.06
C GLU A 25 -23.55 -44.58 3.55
N GLU A 26 -24.46 -44.41 4.51
CA GLU A 26 -25.42 -43.32 4.71
C GLU A 26 -26.42 -42.92 3.59
N ASN A 27 -27.67 -43.37 3.75
CA ASN A 27 -28.84 -42.52 3.61
C ASN A 27 -29.81 -42.81 4.76
N ALA A 28 -30.11 -41.76 5.53
CA ALA A 28 -30.88 -41.81 6.75
C ALA A 28 -32.38 -42.00 6.51
N SER A 29 -33.07 -42.37 7.60
CA SER A 29 -34.51 -42.37 7.86
C SER A 29 -35.33 -43.56 7.36
N GLN A 30 -35.43 -44.57 8.23
CA GLN A 30 -36.71 -45.08 8.76
C GLN A 30 -36.43 -46.04 9.93
N ASN A 31 -36.99 -45.73 11.10
CA ASN A 31 -37.17 -46.71 12.18
C ASN A 31 -37.99 -47.89 11.62
N PRO A 32 -37.64 -49.13 12.01
CA PRO A 32 -38.65 -49.87 12.73
C PRO A 32 -38.12 -50.59 13.98
N VAL A 33 -39.02 -50.55 14.95
CA VAL A 33 -39.07 -51.30 16.20
C VAL A 33 -38.99 -52.82 15.95
N GLY A 34 -38.22 -53.49 16.82
CA GLY A 34 -38.58 -54.80 17.38
C GLY A 34 -38.36 -56.04 16.50
N LYS A 35 -37.36 -56.85 16.91
CA LYS A 35 -37.47 -58.29 17.18
C LYS A 35 -36.11 -58.81 17.68
N TYR A 36 -35.97 -58.91 19.00
CA TYR A 36 -34.96 -59.79 19.59
C TYR A 36 -35.53 -61.20 19.54
N GLU A 37 -34.99 -62.05 18.68
CA GLU A 37 -35.25 -63.49 18.76
C GLU A 37 -34.45 -64.06 19.93
N ASN A 38 -35.16 -64.38 21.02
CA ASN A 38 -34.62 -65.14 22.14
C ASN A 38 -34.32 -66.57 21.69
N TYR A 39 -33.05 -66.96 21.64
CA TYR A 39 -32.68 -68.36 21.63
C TYR A 39 -32.69 -68.87 23.08
N THR A 40 -33.73 -69.62 23.47
CA THR A 40 -33.69 -70.45 24.67
C THR A 40 -32.75 -71.62 24.41
N TYR A 41 -31.62 -71.67 25.11
CA TYR A 41 -30.73 -72.82 25.12
C TYR A 41 -31.29 -73.87 26.09
N ASP A 42 -31.48 -75.11 25.62
CA ASP A 42 -31.70 -76.24 26.53
C ASP A 42 -30.41 -76.48 27.33
N THR A 43 -30.52 -76.51 28.65
CA THR A 43 -29.40 -76.59 29.58
C THR A 43 -29.60 -77.71 30.60
N GLU A 44 -28.50 -78.25 31.11
CA GLU A 44 -28.50 -79.19 32.23
C GLU A 44 -27.64 -78.65 33.39
N PRO A 45 -28.02 -78.91 34.65
CA PRO A 45 -27.24 -78.52 35.81
C PRO A 45 -25.95 -79.35 35.95
N TYR A 46 -24.84 -78.68 36.22
CA TYR A 46 -23.50 -79.24 36.41
C TYR A 46 -22.86 -78.71 37.69
N VAL A 47 -22.42 -79.62 38.57
CA VAL A 47 -21.77 -79.27 39.84
C VAL A 47 -20.25 -79.29 39.68
N LEU A 48 -19.58 -78.19 40.06
CA LEU A 48 -18.12 -78.05 39.97
C LEU A 48 -17.39 -79.08 40.85
N SER A 49 -16.52 -79.88 40.22
CA SER A 49 -15.68 -80.89 40.90
C SER A 49 -14.45 -80.27 41.59
N TYR A 50 -13.74 -81.04 42.42
CA TYR A 50 -12.55 -80.57 43.15
C TYR A 50 -11.50 -79.98 42.20
N GLY A 51 -11.20 -78.68 42.34
CA GLY A 51 -10.23 -77.95 41.51
C GLY A 51 -10.77 -77.40 40.18
N GLU A 52 -12.04 -77.65 39.83
CA GLU A 52 -12.65 -77.03 38.64
C GLU A 52 -13.04 -75.56 38.92
N THR A 53 -12.79 -74.69 37.95
CA THR A 53 -13.30 -73.32 37.88
C THR A 53 -14.24 -73.18 36.67
N VAL A 54 -15.05 -72.12 36.62
CA VAL A 54 -15.89 -71.85 35.44
C VAL A 54 -15.07 -71.77 34.13
N SER A 55 -13.82 -71.34 34.21
CA SER A 55 -12.90 -71.29 33.07
C SER A 55 -12.47 -72.68 32.61
N THR A 56 -12.17 -73.60 33.54
CA THR A 56 -11.79 -74.98 33.17
C THR A 56 -12.98 -75.77 32.65
N VAL A 57 -14.20 -75.51 33.14
CA VAL A 57 -15.43 -76.11 32.58
C VAL A 57 -15.71 -75.58 31.17
N ALA A 58 -15.55 -74.27 30.93
CA ALA A 58 -15.71 -73.70 29.58
C ALA A 58 -14.75 -74.34 28.56
N ILE A 59 -13.49 -74.56 28.97
CA ILE A 59 -12.49 -75.28 28.17
C ILE A 59 -12.92 -76.73 27.91
N LYS A 60 -13.41 -77.43 28.94
CA LYS A 60 -13.89 -78.83 28.85
C LYS A 60 -15.08 -78.97 27.89
N LEU A 61 -15.93 -77.95 27.80
CA LEU A 61 -17.08 -77.89 26.90
C LEU A 61 -16.75 -77.35 25.50
N GLY A 62 -15.52 -76.85 25.28
CA GLY A 62 -15.12 -76.26 24.01
C GLY A 62 -15.84 -74.96 23.65
N ILE A 63 -16.34 -74.22 24.66
CA ILE A 63 -17.05 -72.94 24.46
C ILE A 63 -16.29 -71.79 25.14
N PRO A 64 -16.39 -70.55 24.62
CA PRO A 64 -15.79 -69.40 25.28
C PRO A 64 -16.48 -69.13 26.63
N LEU A 65 -15.72 -68.66 27.63
CA LEU A 65 -16.22 -68.36 28.97
C LEU A 65 -17.36 -67.32 28.96
N SER A 66 -17.36 -66.40 27.99
CA SER A 66 -18.45 -65.45 27.77
C SER A 66 -19.77 -66.15 27.45
N LYS A 67 -19.73 -67.26 26.70
CA LYS A 67 -20.93 -68.02 26.34
C LYS A 67 -21.46 -68.84 27.51
N LEU A 68 -20.56 -69.42 28.31
CA LEU A 68 -20.96 -70.09 29.56
C LEU A 68 -21.56 -69.10 30.57
N ARG A 69 -21.08 -67.85 30.58
CA ARG A 69 -21.65 -66.76 31.40
C ARG A 69 -23.06 -66.36 30.94
N GLU A 70 -23.26 -66.23 29.63
CA GLU A 70 -24.57 -65.92 29.03
C GLU A 70 -25.61 -66.99 29.38
N ILE A 71 -25.24 -68.28 29.31
CA ILE A 71 -26.13 -69.40 29.67
C ILE A 71 -26.57 -69.33 31.15
N ASN A 72 -25.70 -68.83 32.02
CA ASN A 72 -25.94 -68.74 33.47
C ASN A 72 -26.43 -67.36 33.92
N GLU A 73 -26.82 -66.47 33.01
CA GLU A 73 -27.14 -65.08 33.33
C GLU A 73 -28.36 -64.93 34.25
N PHE A 74 -29.25 -65.92 34.27
CA PHE A 74 -30.44 -65.96 35.12
C PHE A 74 -30.25 -66.73 36.44
N ARG A 75 -29.08 -67.35 36.68
CA ARG A 75 -28.74 -67.98 37.97
C ARG A 75 -28.14 -66.96 38.92
N THR A 76 -28.57 -67.03 40.18
CA THR A 76 -28.01 -66.18 41.25
C THR A 76 -26.94 -66.95 42.02
N PHE A 77 -25.72 -66.42 42.04
CA PHE A 77 -24.58 -67.04 42.71
C PHE A 77 -24.17 -66.24 43.95
N SER A 78 -23.97 -66.94 45.07
CA SER A 78 -23.61 -66.34 46.37
C SER A 78 -22.31 -65.52 46.35
N HIS A 79 -21.38 -65.85 45.45
CA HIS A 79 -20.06 -65.18 45.33
C HIS A 79 -19.78 -64.64 43.90
N GLY A 80 -20.80 -64.62 43.03
CA GLY A 80 -20.69 -64.22 41.62
C GLY A 80 -20.08 -65.29 40.71
N PHE A 81 -20.45 -65.27 39.43
CA PHE A 81 -20.14 -66.33 38.45
C PHE A 81 -18.63 -66.66 38.30
N ASN A 82 -17.73 -65.72 38.57
CA ASN A 82 -16.28 -65.93 38.42
C ASN A 82 -15.59 -66.54 39.65
N HIS A 83 -16.27 -66.62 40.79
CA HIS A 83 -15.68 -67.07 42.06
C HIS A 83 -16.40 -68.30 42.64
N LEU A 84 -17.01 -69.10 41.77
CA LEU A 84 -17.65 -70.36 42.14
C LEU A 84 -16.61 -71.36 42.62
N LYS A 85 -16.98 -72.11 43.65
CA LYS A 85 -16.14 -73.10 44.33
C LYS A 85 -16.71 -74.49 44.08
N GLN A 86 -15.93 -75.50 44.44
CA GLN A 86 -16.37 -76.89 44.42
C GLN A 86 -17.72 -77.04 45.12
N GLY A 87 -18.65 -77.75 44.48
CA GLY A 87 -20.01 -77.94 44.97
C GLY A 87 -21.03 -76.88 44.49
N ASP A 88 -20.59 -75.78 43.88
CA ASP A 88 -21.49 -74.82 43.24
C ASP A 88 -21.99 -75.35 41.89
N GLU A 89 -23.27 -75.10 41.58
CA GLU A 89 -23.96 -75.63 40.40
C GLU A 89 -24.19 -74.55 39.33
N ILE A 90 -23.79 -74.85 38.09
CA ILE A 90 -23.96 -74.02 36.89
C ILE A 90 -24.77 -74.77 35.83
N ASP A 91 -25.44 -74.04 34.96
CA ASP A 91 -26.08 -74.59 33.76
C ASP A 91 -25.05 -74.73 32.63
N ILE A 92 -25.01 -75.90 31.98
CA ILE A 92 -24.21 -76.17 30.79
C ILE A 92 -25.15 -76.56 29.63
N PRO A 93 -24.77 -76.33 28.34
CA PRO A 93 -25.65 -76.66 27.22
C PRO A 93 -25.87 -78.18 27.09
N LEU A 94 -27.12 -78.60 26.85
CA LEU A 94 -27.48 -80.01 26.62
C LEU A 94 -26.74 -80.54 25.37
N GLN A 95 -25.89 -81.55 25.52
CA GLN A 95 -25.22 -82.17 24.37
C GLN A 95 -26.19 -83.02 23.55
N SER A 96 -26.73 -82.48 22.44
CA SER A 96 -27.42 -83.29 21.43
C SER A 96 -26.44 -83.84 20.39
N SER A 97 -26.49 -85.16 20.22
CA SER A 97 -25.64 -85.97 19.36
C SER A 97 -25.81 -85.66 17.86
N LYS A 98 -24.69 -85.48 17.16
CA LYS A 98 -24.42 -85.77 15.73
C LYS A 98 -25.60 -85.67 14.71
N SER A 99 -25.48 -84.68 13.81
CA SER A 99 -25.80 -84.75 12.35
C SER A 99 -27.30 -84.60 11.96
N ARG A 100 -27.81 -83.99 10.86
CA ARG A 100 -27.41 -83.72 9.45
C ARG A 100 -28.47 -82.79 8.80
N PHE A 101 -28.06 -81.83 7.97
CA PHE A 101 -28.73 -81.41 6.71
C PHE A 101 -27.55 -81.17 5.75
N PHE A 102 -27.32 -81.90 4.66
CA PHE A 102 -28.22 -82.44 3.64
C PHE A 102 -28.04 -83.94 3.40
N SER A 103 -29.11 -84.59 2.95
CA SER A 103 -29.18 -86.02 2.61
C SER A 103 -29.79 -86.21 1.23
N ALA A 104 -29.15 -87.06 0.41
CA ALA A 104 -29.71 -88.05 -0.53
C ALA A 104 -28.55 -88.49 -1.43
N SER A 105 -28.23 -89.75 -1.71
CA SER A 105 -28.81 -91.08 -1.44
C SER A 105 -27.69 -92.07 -1.73
N GLU A 106 -27.58 -93.20 -1.01
CA GLU A 106 -27.05 -94.41 -1.63
C GLU A 106 -27.49 -95.67 -0.86
N GLN A 107 -28.36 -96.45 -1.49
CA GLN A 107 -28.36 -97.90 -1.33
C GLN A 107 -27.28 -98.45 -2.27
N ASN A 108 -26.26 -99.11 -1.75
CA ASN A 108 -26.07 -100.55 -1.96
C ASN A 108 -24.74 -101.02 -1.34
N GLY A 109 -24.79 -102.22 -0.76
CA GLY A 109 -23.65 -102.86 -0.17
C GLY A 109 -22.61 -103.34 -1.18
N ASN A 110 -21.42 -103.60 -0.61
CA ASN A 110 -20.38 -104.53 -1.06
C ASN A 110 -19.91 -104.43 -2.53
N ARG A 111 -18.67 -103.95 -2.70
CA ARG A 111 -17.59 -104.78 -3.27
C ARG A 111 -16.20 -104.18 -3.02
N SER A 112 -15.31 -105.08 -2.61
CA SER A 112 -13.86 -104.99 -2.56
C SER A 112 -13.21 -104.25 -3.73
N VAL A 113 -12.08 -103.57 -3.48
CA VAL A 113 -10.75 -103.88 -4.08
C VAL A 113 -9.71 -102.78 -3.72
N ASN A 114 -8.58 -103.27 -3.20
CA ASN A 114 -7.20 -102.75 -3.15
C ASN A 114 -6.83 -101.40 -2.49
N LYS A 115 -6.01 -101.57 -1.44
CA LYS A 115 -5.28 -100.60 -0.62
C LYS A 115 -4.15 -99.93 -1.41
N ALA A 116 -4.11 -98.60 -1.40
CA ALA A 116 -2.94 -97.78 -1.74
C ALA A 116 -2.46 -97.05 -0.46
N PRO A 117 -1.16 -96.76 -0.29
CA PRO A 117 -0.57 -96.46 1.01
C PRO A 117 -0.97 -95.08 1.58
N ASP A 118 -1.28 -95.05 2.87
CA ASP A 118 -1.64 -93.87 3.67
C ASP A 118 -0.50 -92.83 3.72
N LYS A 119 -0.77 -91.63 3.22
CA LYS A 119 0.18 -90.48 3.15
C LYS A 119 -0.07 -89.39 4.21
N PHE A 120 -0.76 -89.70 5.32
CA PHE A 120 -1.28 -88.66 6.23
C PHE A 120 -0.91 -88.82 7.73
N ALA A 121 0.22 -89.46 8.05
CA ALA A 121 0.75 -89.50 9.42
C ALA A 121 1.47 -88.20 9.88
N ASN A 122 1.54 -87.16 9.03
CA ASN A 122 2.46 -86.02 9.18
C ASN A 122 1.94 -84.83 10.00
N THR A 123 0.73 -84.86 10.56
CA THR A 123 0.10 -83.66 11.16
C THR A 123 0.46 -83.44 12.64
N GLN A 124 0.92 -84.47 13.36
CA GLN A 124 1.22 -84.37 14.80
C GLN A 124 2.59 -83.74 15.12
N SER A 125 3.58 -83.88 14.25
CA SER A 125 4.95 -83.39 14.51
C SER A 125 5.07 -81.86 14.36
N VAL A 126 4.40 -81.30 13.35
CA VAL A 126 4.32 -79.85 13.11
C VAL A 126 3.59 -79.13 14.25
N ALA A 127 2.56 -79.78 14.82
CA ALA A 127 1.82 -79.24 15.96
C ALA A 127 2.67 -79.10 17.23
N ASN A 128 3.68 -79.96 17.43
CA ASN A 128 4.55 -79.92 18.61
C ASN A 128 5.62 -78.82 18.53
N ILE A 129 6.22 -78.58 17.36
CA ILE A 129 7.16 -77.46 17.17
C ILE A 129 6.39 -76.13 17.23
N ALA A 130 5.20 -76.08 16.61
CA ALA A 130 4.34 -74.90 16.65
C ALA A 130 3.81 -74.59 18.06
N SER A 131 3.52 -75.61 18.89
CA SER A 131 3.07 -75.41 20.28
C SER A 131 4.19 -74.93 21.22
N GLN A 132 5.41 -75.41 21.03
CA GLN A 132 6.60 -74.92 21.75
C GLN A 132 6.99 -73.50 21.30
N THR A 133 6.80 -73.17 20.02
CA THR A 133 7.03 -71.83 19.47
C THR A 133 5.94 -70.84 19.91
N GLY A 134 4.68 -71.27 20.01
CA GLY A 134 3.59 -70.46 20.54
C GLY A 134 3.72 -70.13 22.03
N THR A 135 4.34 -71.02 22.81
CA THR A 135 4.69 -70.75 24.23
C THR A 135 5.90 -69.83 24.36
N PHE A 136 6.87 -69.90 23.44
CA PHE A 136 8.02 -68.98 23.35
C PHE A 136 7.61 -67.53 23.10
N PHE A 137 6.63 -67.28 22.22
CA PHE A 137 6.20 -65.91 21.88
C PHE A 137 5.09 -65.33 22.79
N SER A 138 4.51 -66.14 23.69
CA SER A 138 3.44 -65.70 24.61
C SER A 138 3.93 -65.27 25.99
N HIS A 139 5.20 -65.49 26.32
CA HIS A 139 5.83 -65.06 27.58
C HIS A 139 7.13 -64.34 27.25
N ASP A 140 7.22 -63.03 27.55
CA ASP A 140 8.34 -62.12 27.27
C ASP A 140 9.71 -62.83 27.09
N PRO A 141 10.23 -62.92 25.85
CA PRO A 141 11.40 -63.73 25.57
C PRO A 141 12.67 -63.11 26.15
N ASN A 142 13.35 -63.82 27.05
CA ASN A 142 14.67 -63.46 27.55
C ASN A 142 15.78 -64.30 26.89
N SER A 143 17.04 -63.90 27.08
CA SER A 143 18.21 -64.59 26.50
C SER A 143 18.33 -66.07 26.91
N THR A 144 17.84 -66.43 28.10
CA THR A 144 17.80 -67.82 28.60
C THR A 144 16.79 -68.70 27.84
N THR A 145 15.62 -68.20 27.48
CA THR A 145 14.61 -68.98 26.73
C THR A 145 15.04 -69.19 25.27
N ALA A 146 15.68 -68.20 24.64
CA ALA A 146 16.24 -68.33 23.29
C ALA A 146 17.37 -69.39 23.22
N SER A 147 18.22 -69.46 24.25
CA SER A 147 19.25 -70.51 24.36
C SER A 147 18.65 -71.91 24.47
N SER A 148 17.49 -72.07 25.12
CA SER A 148 16.79 -73.35 25.27
C SER A 148 16.16 -73.85 23.96
N MET A 149 15.69 -72.94 23.09
CA MET A 149 15.18 -73.28 21.76
C MET A 149 16.32 -73.69 20.81
N ALA A 150 17.45 -72.99 20.87
CA ALA A 150 18.67 -73.35 20.13
C ALA A 150 19.23 -74.72 20.57
N LEU A 151 19.22 -75.02 21.87
CA LEU A 151 19.58 -76.33 22.41
C LEU A 151 18.55 -77.42 22.04
N GLY A 152 17.26 -77.09 21.96
CA GLY A 152 16.19 -77.99 21.51
C GLY A 152 16.36 -78.42 20.04
N LEU A 153 16.69 -77.48 19.15
CA LEU A 153 17.02 -77.76 17.74
C LEU A 153 18.33 -78.56 17.61
N ALA A 154 19.33 -78.30 18.46
CA ALA A 154 20.57 -79.10 18.49
C ALA A 154 20.37 -80.53 19.04
N SER A 155 19.34 -80.75 19.87
CA SER A 155 19.01 -82.06 20.45
C SER A 155 18.18 -82.99 19.55
N SER A 156 17.79 -82.54 18.34
CA SER A 156 16.91 -83.30 17.44
C SER A 156 17.52 -84.58 16.86
N GLU A 157 18.77 -84.89 17.15
CA GLU A 157 19.45 -86.13 16.76
C GLU A 157 18.86 -87.39 17.45
N ALA A 158 17.92 -87.23 18.40
CA ALA A 158 17.46 -88.30 19.29
C ALA A 158 16.15 -89.04 18.90
N SER A 159 15.59 -88.88 17.69
CA SER A 159 14.37 -89.62 17.29
C SER A 159 14.33 -90.01 15.81
N GLU A 160 14.22 -91.33 15.53
CA GLU A 160 14.06 -91.91 14.17
C GLU A 160 12.91 -91.29 13.36
N GLN A 161 11.86 -90.79 14.03
CA GLN A 161 10.70 -90.16 13.39
C GLN A 161 10.96 -88.70 12.93
N VAL A 162 11.99 -88.03 13.46
CA VAL A 162 12.38 -86.65 13.07
C VAL A 162 13.33 -86.67 11.87
N GLN A 163 14.19 -87.70 11.76
CA GLN A 163 15.12 -87.86 10.63
C GLN A 163 14.41 -88.01 9.28
N HIS A 164 13.23 -88.62 9.22
CA HIS A 164 12.49 -88.81 7.97
C HIS A 164 11.73 -87.54 7.50
N TRP A 165 11.48 -86.61 8.41
CA TRP A 165 10.98 -85.26 8.13
C TRP A 165 12.13 -84.32 7.72
N LEU A 166 13.25 -84.37 8.47
CA LEU A 166 14.50 -83.63 8.18
C LEU A 166 15.32 -84.20 7.00
N SER A 167 14.95 -85.32 6.42
CA SER A 167 15.63 -85.88 5.25
C SER A 167 15.33 -85.11 3.95
N HIS A 168 14.50 -84.07 4.00
CA HIS A 168 14.15 -83.22 2.87
C HIS A 168 14.90 -81.89 2.97
N PHE A 169 15.61 -81.54 1.90
CA PHE A 169 16.50 -80.37 1.77
C PHE A 169 15.78 -79.06 2.16
N GLY A 170 16.49 -78.05 2.67
CA GLY A 170 15.90 -76.75 3.03
C GLY A 170 16.76 -75.92 3.99
N THR A 171 16.24 -74.78 4.46
CA THR A 171 16.94 -73.89 5.40
C THR A 171 16.01 -73.41 6.51
N ALA A 172 16.45 -73.54 7.76
CA ALA A 172 15.84 -72.89 8.91
C ALA A 172 16.79 -71.81 9.45
N LYS A 173 16.27 -70.60 9.71
CA LYS A 173 17.05 -69.49 10.29
C LYS A 173 16.36 -68.99 11.55
N VAL A 174 17.12 -68.85 12.62
CA VAL A 174 16.72 -68.11 13.82
C VAL A 174 17.55 -66.84 13.91
N LYS A 175 16.89 -65.67 13.97
CA LYS A 175 17.54 -64.37 14.15
C LYS A 175 17.11 -63.74 15.46
N ILE A 176 18.09 -63.23 16.19
CA ILE A 176 17.89 -62.45 17.42
C ILE A 176 18.63 -61.13 17.22
N GLY A 177 17.91 -60.01 17.34
CA GLY A 177 18.45 -58.65 17.21
C GLY A 177 18.29 -57.85 18.50
N THR A 178 19.29 -57.03 18.81
CA THR A 178 19.25 -56.08 19.93
C THR A 178 19.54 -54.66 19.45
N ASP A 179 18.95 -53.69 20.14
CA ASP A 179 19.23 -52.27 19.95
C ASP A 179 20.58 -51.86 20.58
N ARG A 180 20.89 -50.54 20.58
CA ARG A 180 22.09 -49.97 21.20
C ARG A 180 22.17 -50.17 22.72
N ASP A 181 21.02 -50.31 23.38
CA ASP A 181 20.90 -50.50 24.83
C ASP A 181 20.94 -51.99 25.23
N LEU A 182 21.21 -52.87 24.26
CA LEU A 182 21.22 -54.33 24.39
C LEU A 182 19.85 -54.91 24.79
N SER A 183 18.77 -54.18 24.53
CA SER A 183 17.40 -54.65 24.70
C SER A 183 16.98 -55.50 23.51
N LEU A 184 16.13 -56.51 23.74
CA LEU A 184 15.66 -57.40 22.67
C LEU A 184 14.70 -56.63 21.76
N ASP A 185 15.12 -56.40 20.52
CA ASP A 185 14.42 -55.57 19.53
C ASP A 185 13.61 -56.43 18.54
N ASN A 186 14.15 -57.60 18.17
CA ASN A 186 13.49 -58.53 17.24
C ASN A 186 13.86 -59.99 17.51
N SER A 187 12.87 -60.88 17.37
CA SER A 187 13.05 -62.33 17.33
C SER A 187 12.30 -62.94 16.14
N GLU A 188 13.01 -63.68 15.29
CA GLU A 188 12.49 -64.18 14.01
C GLU A 188 12.90 -65.64 13.78
N LEU A 189 11.94 -66.46 13.36
CA LEU A 189 12.14 -67.82 12.84
C LEU A 189 11.63 -67.88 11.40
N ASP A 190 12.53 -68.16 10.46
CA ASP A 190 12.22 -68.38 9.05
C ASP A 190 12.50 -69.83 8.66
N LEU A 191 11.64 -70.37 7.79
CA LEU A 191 11.78 -71.71 7.22
C LEU A 191 11.55 -71.66 5.71
N LEU A 192 12.49 -72.18 4.93
CA LEU A 192 12.35 -72.41 3.50
C LEU A 192 12.39 -73.90 3.18
N LEU A 193 11.34 -74.35 2.48
CA LEU A 193 11.13 -75.73 2.07
C LEU A 193 11.02 -75.82 0.54
N PRO A 194 11.89 -76.57 -0.14
CA PRO A 194 11.72 -76.97 -1.54
C PRO A 194 10.42 -77.75 -1.72
N VAL A 195 9.58 -77.29 -2.65
CA VAL A 195 8.35 -77.96 -3.09
C VAL A 195 8.64 -78.83 -4.31
N PHE A 196 9.48 -78.31 -5.22
CA PHE A 196 9.96 -79.03 -6.39
C PHE A 196 11.36 -78.53 -6.74
N GLU A 197 12.26 -79.45 -7.11
CA GLU A 197 13.61 -79.06 -7.53
C GLU A 197 14.22 -79.99 -8.58
N ASN A 198 15.04 -79.40 -9.44
CA ASN A 198 15.99 -80.08 -10.33
C ASN A 198 17.23 -79.18 -10.51
N LYS A 199 18.20 -79.55 -11.37
CA LYS A 199 19.43 -78.75 -11.52
C LYS A 199 19.16 -77.29 -11.92
N GLU A 200 18.16 -77.04 -12.77
CA GLU A 200 17.85 -75.73 -13.35
C GLU A 200 16.83 -74.94 -12.52
N PHE A 201 15.94 -75.59 -11.77
CA PHE A 201 14.82 -74.93 -11.10
C PHE A 201 14.68 -75.33 -9.63
N LEU A 202 14.29 -74.37 -8.79
CA LEU A 202 13.84 -74.57 -7.43
C LEU A 202 12.53 -73.80 -7.22
N LEU A 203 11.43 -74.55 -7.05
CA LEU A 203 10.18 -74.01 -6.51
C LEU A 203 10.18 -74.27 -5.00
N PHE A 204 9.99 -73.22 -4.21
CA PHE A 204 10.02 -73.31 -2.75
C PHE A 204 8.84 -72.59 -2.11
N ASN A 205 8.54 -73.00 -0.89
CA ASN A 205 7.72 -72.28 0.06
C ASN A 205 8.63 -71.68 1.13
N GLN A 206 8.33 -70.46 1.55
CA GLN A 206 8.98 -69.84 2.70
C GLN A 206 7.91 -69.37 3.67
N SER A 207 8.07 -69.71 4.95
CA SER A 207 7.20 -69.24 6.02
C SER A 207 8.05 -68.65 7.13
N SER A 208 7.59 -67.57 7.75
CA SER A 208 8.26 -67.00 8.91
C SER A 208 7.28 -66.55 9.97
N ILE A 209 7.74 -66.59 11.22
CA ILE A 209 7.05 -66.04 12.38
C ILE A 209 8.04 -65.18 13.14
N HIS A 210 7.64 -63.96 13.48
CA HIS A 210 8.49 -63.04 14.21
C HIS A 210 7.70 -62.11 15.11
N ARG A 211 8.40 -61.54 16.10
CA ARG A 211 7.90 -60.50 16.99
C ARG A 211 8.84 -59.30 16.94
N THR A 212 8.29 -58.16 16.52
CA THR A 212 8.97 -56.85 16.45
C THR A 212 7.97 -55.78 16.92
N ASP A 213 8.40 -54.77 17.67
CA ASP A 213 7.55 -53.65 18.14
C ASP A 213 6.24 -54.09 18.83
N ASP A 214 6.30 -55.09 19.71
CA ASP A 214 5.15 -55.73 20.36
C ASP A 214 4.13 -56.42 19.44
N ARG A 215 4.45 -56.58 18.16
CA ARG A 215 3.58 -57.18 17.15
C ARG A 215 4.12 -58.53 16.72
N SER A 216 3.33 -59.57 16.97
CA SER A 216 3.52 -60.90 16.38
C SER A 216 2.98 -60.92 14.96
N GLN A 217 3.85 -61.27 14.01
CA GLN A 217 3.60 -61.28 12.58
C GLN A 217 3.95 -62.64 11.98
N ILE A 218 3.21 -63.03 10.94
CA ILE A 218 3.48 -64.24 10.16
C ILE A 218 3.59 -63.88 8.69
N ASN A 219 4.52 -64.51 7.98
CA ASN A 219 4.70 -64.34 6.54
C ASN A 219 4.63 -65.71 5.86
N PHE A 220 3.92 -65.79 4.75
CA PHE A 220 3.83 -66.99 3.93
C PHE A 220 4.12 -66.65 2.47
N GLY A 221 5.07 -67.33 1.85
CA GLY A 221 5.50 -67.03 0.49
C GLY A 221 5.80 -68.24 -0.37
N LEU A 222 5.74 -68.01 -1.67
CA LEU A 222 6.11 -68.96 -2.71
C LEU A 222 7.13 -68.29 -3.62
N GLY A 223 8.16 -69.03 -4.01
CA GLY A 223 9.18 -68.51 -4.92
C GLY A 223 9.69 -69.56 -5.90
N LEU A 224 10.17 -69.07 -7.03
CA LEU A 224 10.78 -69.84 -8.10
C LEU A 224 12.16 -69.26 -8.39
N ARG A 225 13.19 -70.11 -8.35
CA ARG A 225 14.56 -69.78 -8.76
C ARG A 225 14.97 -70.62 -9.96
N SER A 226 15.58 -69.96 -10.94
CA SER A 226 16.15 -70.54 -12.15
C SER A 226 17.66 -70.38 -12.12
N PHE A 227 18.41 -71.44 -12.39
CA PHE A 227 19.86 -71.50 -12.28
C PHE A 227 20.50 -71.73 -13.64
N ASP A 228 21.52 -70.93 -13.96
CA ASP A 228 22.48 -71.22 -15.02
C ASP A 228 23.86 -71.57 -14.40
N SER A 229 24.89 -71.73 -15.23
CA SER A 229 26.23 -72.11 -14.77
C SER A 229 26.94 -71.08 -13.86
N SER A 230 26.48 -69.83 -13.85
CA SER A 230 27.17 -68.68 -13.23
C SER A 230 26.24 -67.67 -12.54
N SER A 231 24.93 -67.82 -12.66
CA SER A 231 23.92 -66.91 -12.12
C SER A 231 22.62 -67.65 -11.74
N MET A 232 21.84 -67.02 -10.86
CA MET A 232 20.49 -67.43 -10.50
C MET A 232 19.53 -66.25 -10.65
N TYR A 233 18.35 -66.50 -11.22
CA TYR A 233 17.26 -65.54 -11.32
C TYR A 233 16.04 -66.06 -10.54
N GLY A 234 15.49 -65.25 -9.65
CA GLY A 234 14.39 -65.63 -8.80
C GLY A 234 13.23 -64.65 -8.84
N GLY A 235 12.03 -65.17 -8.60
CA GLY A 235 10.82 -64.38 -8.36
C GLY A 235 10.05 -64.99 -7.19
N ASN A 236 9.49 -64.15 -6.33
CA ASN A 236 8.75 -64.58 -5.16
C ASN A 236 7.53 -63.70 -4.86
N ILE A 237 6.53 -64.28 -4.20
CA ILE A 237 5.33 -63.61 -3.71
C ILE A 237 5.09 -63.99 -2.26
N PHE A 238 4.75 -63.01 -1.43
CA PHE A 238 4.47 -63.18 -0.01
C PHE A 238 3.12 -62.59 0.38
N LEU A 239 2.48 -63.21 1.37
CA LEU A 239 1.39 -62.67 2.16
C LEU A 239 1.92 -62.46 3.58
N ASP A 240 1.87 -61.22 4.06
CA ASP A 240 2.26 -60.83 5.41
C ASP A 240 1.00 -60.53 6.21
N ASP A 241 0.86 -61.12 7.40
CA ASP A 241 -0.24 -60.88 8.33
C ASP A 241 0.28 -60.50 9.72
N ASP A 242 -0.13 -59.32 10.18
CA ASP A 242 0.05 -58.90 11.56
C ASP A 242 -1.10 -59.43 12.42
N LEU A 243 -0.82 -60.55 13.10
CA LEU A 243 -1.77 -61.22 13.98
C LEU A 243 -2.18 -60.37 15.18
N SER A 244 -1.35 -59.40 15.57
CA SER A 244 -1.57 -58.56 16.75
C SER A 244 -2.48 -57.37 16.49
N ARG A 245 -2.59 -56.94 15.22
CA ARG A 245 -3.35 -55.73 14.83
C ARG A 245 -4.30 -55.95 13.64
N GLY A 246 -4.23 -57.09 12.96
CA GLY A 246 -5.07 -57.45 11.82
C GLY A 246 -4.76 -56.64 10.55
N TYR A 247 -3.48 -56.35 10.30
CA TYR A 247 -3.00 -55.67 9.09
C TYR A 247 -2.36 -56.68 8.13
N VAL A 248 -2.85 -56.70 6.89
CA VAL A 248 -2.42 -57.65 5.85
C VAL A 248 -1.81 -56.90 4.67
N ARG A 249 -0.68 -57.42 4.17
CA ARG A 249 0.10 -56.89 3.05
C ARG A 249 0.53 -58.02 2.12
N THR A 250 0.74 -57.74 0.84
CA THR A 250 1.43 -58.66 -0.06
C THR A 250 2.77 -58.09 -0.51
N GLY A 251 3.75 -58.96 -0.67
CA GLY A 251 5.08 -58.64 -1.18
C GLY A 251 5.36 -59.33 -2.51
N LEU A 252 6.04 -58.64 -3.42
CA LEU A 252 6.55 -59.20 -4.67
C LEU A 252 8.07 -58.97 -4.72
N GLY A 253 8.85 -60.01 -4.94
CA GLY A 253 10.30 -59.94 -4.95
C GLY A 253 10.92 -60.51 -6.21
N ILE A 254 12.05 -59.94 -6.61
CA ILE A 254 12.92 -60.46 -7.67
C ILE A 254 14.35 -60.61 -7.13
N GLU A 255 15.05 -61.64 -7.59
CA GLU A 255 16.39 -62.02 -7.12
C GLU A 255 17.34 -62.21 -8.31
N TYR A 256 18.57 -61.72 -8.19
CA TYR A 256 19.67 -62.01 -9.12
C TYR A 256 20.95 -62.30 -8.33
N TRP A 257 21.39 -63.55 -8.31
CA TRP A 257 22.53 -64.00 -7.52
C TRP A 257 23.65 -64.55 -8.40
N ARG A 258 24.89 -64.45 -7.91
CA ARG A 258 26.11 -65.09 -8.44
C ARG A 258 26.94 -65.63 -7.27
N ASP A 259 28.04 -66.29 -7.55
CA ASP A 259 28.99 -66.63 -6.50
C ASP A 259 29.41 -65.35 -5.75
N PHE A 260 29.32 -65.39 -4.43
CA PHE A 260 29.67 -64.29 -3.51
C PHE A 260 28.86 -62.99 -3.66
N VAL A 261 27.81 -62.94 -4.49
CA VAL A 261 27.01 -61.71 -4.70
C VAL A 261 25.52 -62.05 -4.79
N LYS A 262 24.70 -61.31 -4.06
CA LYS A 262 23.23 -61.38 -4.12
C LYS A 262 22.63 -59.99 -4.29
N LEU A 263 21.82 -59.83 -5.32
CA LEU A 263 21.01 -58.65 -5.53
C LEU A 263 19.53 -59.04 -5.44
N GLY A 264 18.72 -58.14 -4.92
CA GLY A 264 17.28 -58.30 -4.94
C GLY A 264 16.52 -57.01 -4.80
N ALA A 265 15.26 -57.06 -5.19
CA ALA A 265 14.33 -55.95 -5.12
C ALA A 265 12.97 -56.47 -4.66
N ASN A 266 12.34 -55.77 -3.72
CA ASN A 266 11.05 -56.14 -3.17
C ASN A 266 10.07 -54.97 -3.28
N SER A 267 8.81 -55.25 -3.56
CA SER A 267 7.70 -54.29 -3.55
C SER A 267 6.63 -54.75 -2.57
N TYR A 268 6.10 -53.82 -1.80
CA TYR A 268 5.16 -54.06 -0.71
C TYR A 268 3.86 -53.31 -0.98
N ILE A 269 2.75 -54.06 -1.03
CA ILE A 269 1.45 -53.56 -1.43
C ILE A 269 0.44 -53.89 -0.34
N ARG A 270 -0.22 -52.87 0.21
CA ARG A 270 -1.26 -53.04 1.23
C ARG A 270 -2.45 -53.85 0.69
N ILE A 271 -3.03 -54.68 1.55
CA ILE A 271 -4.32 -55.34 1.33
C ILE A 271 -5.36 -54.71 2.27
N THR A 272 -5.03 -54.56 3.55
CA THR A 272 -5.92 -53.94 4.53
C THR A 272 -5.97 -52.42 4.36
N ASN A 273 -7.18 -51.85 4.42
CA ASN A 273 -7.39 -50.40 4.39
C ASN A 273 -7.33 -49.79 5.81
N TRP A 274 -7.57 -48.49 5.92
CA TRP A 274 -7.60 -47.77 7.19
C TRP A 274 -8.49 -48.46 8.23
N LYS A 275 -7.89 -48.78 9.38
CA LYS A 275 -8.59 -49.24 10.59
C LYS A 275 -8.14 -48.40 11.76
N ASP A 276 -8.93 -48.39 12.81
CA ASP A 276 -8.57 -47.72 14.06
C ASP A 276 -7.26 -48.27 14.61
N SER A 277 -6.31 -47.38 14.91
CA SER A 277 -5.01 -47.77 15.46
C SER A 277 -5.14 -47.95 16.97
N PRO A 278 -4.75 -49.12 17.51
CA PRO A 278 -4.63 -49.29 18.96
C PRO A 278 -3.32 -48.70 19.51
N ASP A 279 -2.33 -48.45 18.65
CA ASP A 279 -0.99 -48.00 19.04
C ASP A 279 -0.89 -46.47 19.15
N VAL A 280 -1.74 -45.72 18.44
CA VAL A 280 -1.75 -44.26 18.45
C VAL A 280 -3.17 -43.72 18.62
N ARG A 281 -3.40 -43.02 19.74
CA ARG A 281 -4.72 -42.48 20.10
C ARG A 281 -5.24 -41.49 19.05
N ASP A 282 -6.50 -41.64 18.66
CA ASP A 282 -7.19 -40.81 17.66
C ASP A 282 -6.61 -40.91 16.24
N TYR A 283 -5.91 -42.00 15.93
CA TYR A 283 -5.42 -42.29 14.59
C TYR A 283 -6.06 -43.56 14.03
N GLN A 284 -6.08 -43.62 12.70
CA GLN A 284 -6.22 -44.86 11.95
C GLN A 284 -4.84 -45.26 11.44
N ALA A 285 -4.62 -46.55 11.23
CA ALA A 285 -3.43 -47.10 10.60
C ALA A 285 -3.77 -48.13 9.52
N ARG A 286 -2.82 -48.34 8.61
CA ARG A 286 -2.84 -49.38 7.57
C ARG A 286 -1.41 -49.66 7.08
N PRO A 287 -1.14 -50.78 6.39
CA PRO A 287 0.17 -51.00 5.76
C PRO A 287 0.54 -49.88 4.78
N ALA A 288 1.76 -49.38 4.89
CA ALA A 288 2.35 -48.46 3.93
C ALA A 288 2.80 -49.22 2.69
N ASN A 289 2.50 -48.69 1.50
CA ASN A 289 3.11 -49.20 0.28
C ASN A 289 4.57 -48.76 0.22
N GLY A 290 5.43 -49.60 -0.31
CA GLY A 290 6.85 -49.27 -0.44
C GLY A 290 7.61 -50.29 -1.26
N TRP A 291 8.92 -50.10 -1.34
CA TRP A 291 9.83 -51.04 -1.98
C TRP A 291 11.23 -50.91 -1.37
N ASP A 292 12.03 -51.95 -1.54
CA ASP A 292 13.45 -51.93 -1.22
C ASP A 292 14.29 -52.53 -2.35
N LEU A 293 15.56 -52.12 -2.36
CA LEU A 293 16.64 -52.68 -3.16
C LEU A 293 17.75 -53.07 -2.20
N HIS A 294 18.33 -54.25 -2.39
CA HIS A 294 19.44 -54.69 -1.57
C HIS A 294 20.53 -55.37 -2.40
N ALA A 295 21.76 -55.19 -1.95
CA ALA A 295 22.94 -55.81 -2.50
C ALA A 295 23.78 -56.36 -1.35
N GLN A 296 24.11 -57.65 -1.41
CA GLN A 296 24.96 -58.33 -0.44
C GLN A 296 26.13 -58.97 -1.18
N ALA A 297 27.34 -58.80 -0.64
CA ALA A 297 28.56 -59.39 -1.21
C ALA A 297 29.48 -59.91 -0.11
N TRP A 298 30.27 -60.92 -0.43
CA TRP A 298 31.31 -61.48 0.43
C TRP A 298 32.67 -61.41 -0.27
N LEU A 299 33.75 -61.24 0.50
CA LEU A 299 35.10 -61.23 -0.06
C LEU A 299 35.50 -62.67 -0.44
N PRO A 300 35.88 -62.98 -1.69
CA PRO A 300 36.26 -64.33 -2.07
C PRO A 300 37.45 -64.89 -1.27
N ASP A 301 38.44 -64.06 -0.96
CA ASP A 301 39.63 -64.44 -0.17
C ASP A 301 39.33 -64.53 1.34
N VAL A 302 38.25 -63.90 1.80
CA VAL A 302 37.81 -63.88 3.21
C VAL A 302 36.29 -64.08 3.25
N PRO A 303 35.78 -65.27 2.91
CA PRO A 303 34.34 -65.52 2.70
C PRO A 303 33.50 -65.41 3.98
N GLN A 304 34.17 -65.35 5.13
CA GLN A 304 33.56 -65.09 6.44
C GLN A 304 33.09 -63.64 6.55
N LEU A 305 33.69 -62.70 5.81
CA LEU A 305 33.34 -61.28 5.86
C LEU A 305 32.47 -60.88 4.66
N GLY A 306 31.33 -60.25 4.95
CA GLY A 306 30.44 -59.72 3.93
C GLY A 306 29.88 -58.34 4.28
N ALA A 307 29.44 -57.64 3.26
CA ALA A 307 28.76 -56.36 3.37
C ALA A 307 27.37 -56.44 2.73
N LYS A 308 26.40 -55.70 3.29
CA LYS A 308 25.06 -55.54 2.74
C LYS A 308 24.71 -54.05 2.69
N LEU A 309 24.19 -53.62 1.56
CA LEU A 309 23.63 -52.29 1.36
C LEU A 309 22.15 -52.43 1.01
N LYS A 310 21.28 -51.67 1.68
CA LYS A 310 19.83 -51.67 1.48
C LYS A 310 19.36 -50.23 1.29
N TYR A 311 18.51 -49.98 0.30
CA TYR A 311 17.77 -48.73 0.13
C TYR A 311 16.28 -49.04 0.16
N GLU A 312 15.51 -48.34 0.99
CA GLU A 312 14.07 -48.55 1.13
C GLU A 312 13.30 -47.22 1.02
N GLN A 313 12.12 -47.27 0.41
CA GLN A 313 11.22 -46.13 0.24
C GLN A 313 9.78 -46.57 0.49
N TYR A 314 9.09 -45.85 1.37
CA TYR A 314 7.67 -46.03 1.64
C TYR A 314 6.87 -44.77 1.33
N TYR A 315 5.58 -44.92 1.06
CA TYR A 315 4.69 -43.84 0.62
C TYR A 315 3.53 -43.66 1.59
N GLY A 316 3.29 -42.41 1.98
CA GLY A 316 2.26 -42.03 2.94
C GLY A 316 2.50 -40.66 3.57
N ASN A 317 1.48 -40.13 4.25
CA ASN A 317 1.58 -38.83 4.95
C ASN A 317 2.30 -38.95 6.31
N GLU A 318 2.01 -40.00 7.07
CA GLU A 318 2.64 -40.31 8.36
C GLU A 318 3.04 -41.79 8.41
N VAL A 319 4.19 -42.14 7.82
CA VAL A 319 4.71 -43.53 7.76
C VAL A 319 5.73 -43.76 8.88
N ASP A 320 5.69 -44.92 9.54
CA ASP A 320 6.48 -45.27 10.73
C ASP A 320 7.80 -46.02 10.46
N LEU A 321 8.56 -45.62 9.44
CA LEU A 321 9.79 -46.33 9.04
C LEU A 321 10.86 -46.44 10.16
N PHE A 322 10.94 -45.43 11.03
CA PHE A 322 11.85 -45.34 12.18
C PHE A 322 11.10 -45.42 13.53
N GLY A 323 9.95 -46.09 13.53
CA GLY A 323 9.10 -46.23 14.71
C GLY A 323 7.94 -45.23 14.77
N LYS A 324 6.93 -45.60 15.57
CA LYS A 324 5.63 -44.92 15.61
C LYS A 324 5.69 -43.48 16.11
N GLU A 325 6.68 -43.07 16.89
CA GLU A 325 6.82 -41.67 17.35
C GLU A 325 7.54 -40.76 16.34
N HIS A 326 8.18 -41.35 15.32
CA HIS A 326 8.99 -40.64 14.33
C HIS A 326 8.38 -40.70 12.92
N ARG A 327 7.06 -40.65 12.81
CA ARG A 327 6.33 -40.75 11.54
C ARG A 327 6.69 -39.62 10.59
N LYS A 328 6.90 -39.95 9.31
CA LYS A 328 7.28 -38.98 8.26
C LYS A 328 6.47 -39.15 6.99
N ARG A 329 6.44 -38.09 6.19
CA ARG A 329 5.87 -38.12 4.84
C ARG A 329 6.86 -38.75 3.86
N ASN A 330 6.44 -39.80 3.17
CA ASN A 330 7.21 -40.55 2.17
C ASN A 330 8.68 -40.80 2.60
N PRO A 331 8.92 -41.50 3.72
CA PRO A 331 10.27 -41.72 4.23
C PRO A 331 11.06 -42.68 3.35
N ASN A 332 12.37 -42.49 3.35
CA ASN A 332 13.35 -43.43 2.82
C ASN A 332 14.45 -43.68 3.84
N ALA A 333 15.15 -44.79 3.67
CA ALA A 333 16.33 -45.12 4.45
C ALA A 333 17.40 -45.81 3.61
N ILE A 334 18.66 -45.60 4.00
CA ILE A 334 19.82 -46.37 3.54
C ILE A 334 20.33 -47.16 4.74
N SER A 335 20.53 -48.47 4.60
CA SER A 335 21.17 -49.31 5.62
C SER A 335 22.46 -49.90 5.10
N ALA A 336 23.53 -49.77 5.89
CA ALA A 336 24.82 -50.40 5.63
C ALA A 336 25.10 -51.41 6.74
N SER A 337 25.39 -52.64 6.34
CA SER A 337 25.51 -53.80 7.22
C SER A 337 26.81 -54.54 6.99
N ILE A 338 27.57 -54.81 8.06
CA ILE A 338 28.76 -55.67 8.04
C ILE A 338 28.40 -56.99 8.69
N ASN A 339 28.73 -58.10 8.02
CA ASN A 339 28.39 -59.45 8.46
C ASN A 339 29.67 -60.28 8.62
N TYR A 340 29.79 -61.00 9.74
CA TYR A 340 30.88 -61.95 10.01
C TYR A 340 30.30 -63.34 10.30
N THR A 341 30.65 -64.32 9.46
CA THR A 341 30.20 -65.71 9.53
C THR A 341 31.41 -66.62 9.78
N PRO A 342 31.79 -66.90 11.03
CA PRO A 342 32.96 -67.73 11.33
C PRO A 342 32.78 -69.19 10.90
N ILE A 343 31.55 -69.71 10.98
CA ILE A 343 31.14 -71.05 10.55
C ILE A 343 29.77 -70.94 9.88
N PRO A 344 29.37 -71.82 8.94
CA PRO A 344 28.09 -71.68 8.22
C PRO A 344 26.86 -71.55 9.14
N LEU A 345 26.90 -72.18 10.32
CA LEU A 345 25.81 -72.13 11.30
C LEU A 345 25.61 -70.74 11.94
N VAL A 346 26.62 -69.89 12.06
CA VAL A 346 26.53 -68.66 12.87
C VAL A 346 26.95 -67.43 12.08
N THR A 347 26.13 -66.38 12.10
CA THR A 347 26.46 -65.07 11.52
C THR A 347 26.18 -63.95 12.51
N PHE A 348 27.15 -63.06 12.69
CA PHE A 348 27.01 -61.81 13.43
C PHE A 348 26.88 -60.66 12.43
N SER A 349 26.00 -59.70 12.72
CA SER A 349 25.77 -58.54 11.87
C SER A 349 25.70 -57.26 12.68
N ALA A 350 26.32 -56.20 12.16
CA ALA A 350 26.16 -54.83 12.64
C ALA A 350 25.56 -53.98 11.51
N GLU A 351 24.37 -53.44 11.72
CA GLU A 351 23.63 -52.60 10.76
C GLU A 351 23.56 -51.16 11.27
N GLU A 352 23.86 -50.19 10.41
CA GLU A 352 23.53 -48.78 10.60
C GLU A 352 22.51 -48.36 9.54
N ARG A 353 21.35 -47.86 9.98
CA ARG A 353 20.27 -47.38 9.13
C ARG A 353 20.09 -45.88 9.30
N GLN A 354 20.15 -45.14 8.20
CA GLN A 354 20.03 -43.68 8.18
C GLN A 354 18.84 -43.23 7.32
N GLY A 355 18.07 -42.27 7.83
CA GLY A 355 16.89 -41.71 7.15
C GLY A 355 16.87 -40.18 7.08
N LYS A 356 15.76 -39.64 6.55
CA LYS A 356 15.54 -38.18 6.46
C LYS A 356 15.54 -37.51 7.83
N SER A 357 15.98 -36.25 7.86
CA SER A 357 15.93 -35.38 9.05
C SER A 357 16.68 -35.93 10.27
N GLY A 358 17.83 -36.57 10.06
CA GLY A 358 18.74 -36.99 11.13
C GLY A 358 18.32 -38.26 11.87
N GLN A 359 17.34 -39.02 11.34
CA GLN A 359 16.96 -40.32 11.89
C GLN A 359 18.08 -41.33 11.69
N ASN A 360 18.47 -42.02 12.76
CA ASN A 360 19.44 -43.10 12.73
C ASN A 360 18.99 -44.25 13.63
N ASP A 361 19.45 -45.45 13.31
CA ASP A 361 19.16 -46.67 14.05
C ASP A 361 20.33 -47.64 13.86
N SER A 362 20.88 -48.15 14.96
CA SER A 362 21.96 -49.16 14.93
C SER A 362 21.47 -50.46 15.53
N GLN A 363 21.66 -51.56 14.81
CA GLN A 363 21.26 -52.88 15.26
C GLN A 363 22.45 -53.83 15.28
N LEU A 364 22.58 -54.58 16.37
CA LEU A 364 23.46 -55.75 16.46
C LEU A 364 22.60 -57.00 16.40
N SER A 365 22.97 -57.99 15.59
CA SER A 365 22.21 -59.24 15.51
C SER A 365 23.08 -60.49 15.42
N MET A 366 22.58 -61.57 16.01
CA MET A 366 23.11 -62.92 15.89
C MET A 366 22.10 -63.79 15.13
N GLN A 367 22.58 -64.54 14.15
CA GLN A 367 21.79 -65.40 13.29
C GLN A 367 22.33 -66.82 13.33
N LEU A 368 21.44 -67.79 13.60
CA LEU A 368 21.70 -69.21 13.50
C LEU A 368 21.09 -69.74 12.19
N ASN A 369 21.92 -70.28 11.30
CA ASN A 369 21.55 -70.75 9.96
C ASN A 369 21.71 -72.27 9.88
N TYR A 370 20.62 -73.01 10.03
CA TYR A 370 20.63 -74.47 9.95
C TYR A 370 20.20 -74.94 8.56
N LYS A 371 21.10 -75.63 7.84
CA LYS A 371 20.81 -76.22 6.52
C LYS A 371 20.40 -77.67 6.67
N ILE A 372 19.16 -77.96 6.33
CA ILE A 372 18.57 -79.30 6.48
C ILE A 372 19.15 -80.22 5.41
N GLY A 373 19.63 -81.40 5.82
CA GLY A 373 20.27 -82.38 4.94
C GLY A 373 21.76 -82.16 4.68
N VAL A 374 22.37 -81.09 5.22
CA VAL A 374 23.82 -80.88 5.19
C VAL A 374 24.45 -81.50 6.44
N PRO A 375 25.50 -82.33 6.34
CA PRO A 375 26.12 -82.95 7.51
C PRO A 375 26.53 -81.92 8.56
N TRP A 376 26.22 -82.18 9.83
CA TRP A 376 26.51 -81.27 10.95
C TRP A 376 27.95 -80.73 10.93
N GLN A 377 28.92 -81.61 10.68
CA GLN A 377 30.34 -81.23 10.60
C GLN A 377 30.60 -80.12 9.57
N GLN A 378 29.90 -80.12 8.43
CA GLN A 378 30.06 -79.07 7.41
C GLN A 378 29.48 -77.73 7.87
N GLN A 379 28.47 -77.74 8.75
CA GLN A 379 27.82 -76.53 9.24
C GLN A 379 28.61 -75.84 10.37
N ILE A 380 29.50 -76.58 11.04
CA ILE A 380 30.36 -76.08 12.13
C ILE A 380 31.86 -75.99 11.75
N THR A 381 32.21 -76.18 10.49
CA THR A 381 33.60 -76.11 10.01
C THR A 381 33.80 -74.87 9.14
N THR A 382 34.83 -74.08 9.45
CA THR A 382 35.13 -72.79 8.81
C THR A 382 35.34 -72.89 7.29
N ASP A 383 35.96 -73.96 6.80
CA ASP A 383 36.29 -74.11 5.37
C ASP A 383 35.04 -74.17 4.47
N TYR A 384 33.89 -74.56 5.03
CA TYR A 384 32.62 -74.64 4.29
C TYR A 384 31.91 -73.29 4.15
N VAL A 385 32.40 -72.23 4.82
CA VAL A 385 31.86 -70.87 4.64
C VAL A 385 32.03 -70.42 3.19
N SER A 386 33.16 -70.73 2.55
CA SER A 386 33.36 -70.42 1.12
C SER A 386 32.33 -71.12 0.24
N THR A 387 32.08 -72.42 0.46
CA THR A 387 31.09 -73.19 -0.30
C THR A 387 29.69 -72.63 -0.12
N MET A 388 29.32 -72.19 1.09
CA MET A 388 28.03 -71.55 1.37
C MET A 388 27.77 -70.30 0.52
N ARG A 389 28.82 -69.56 0.11
CA ARG A 389 28.69 -68.33 -0.69
C ARG A 389 28.59 -68.56 -2.19
N THR A 390 28.83 -69.78 -2.65
CA THR A 390 28.64 -70.16 -4.06
C THR A 390 27.15 -70.23 -4.41
N LEU A 391 26.79 -70.21 -5.69
CA LEU A 391 25.42 -70.41 -6.17
C LEU A 391 24.84 -71.75 -5.73
N ALA A 392 25.64 -72.82 -5.81
CA ALA A 392 25.23 -74.14 -5.36
C ALA A 392 24.97 -74.16 -3.84
N GLY A 393 25.86 -73.54 -3.06
CA GLY A 393 25.71 -73.45 -1.61
C GLY A 393 24.57 -72.54 -1.16
N SER A 394 24.32 -71.46 -1.90
CA SER A 394 23.31 -70.45 -1.56
C SER A 394 21.91 -70.78 -2.08
N ARG A 395 21.75 -71.85 -2.87
CA ARG A 395 20.49 -72.29 -3.51
C ARG A 395 19.25 -72.24 -2.61
N TYR A 396 19.39 -72.68 -1.35
CA TYR A 396 18.29 -72.76 -0.38
C TYR A 396 18.26 -71.59 0.61
N ASP A 397 19.06 -70.55 0.41
CA ASP A 397 19.05 -69.39 1.29
C ASP A 397 17.70 -68.67 1.20
N LEU A 398 17.27 -68.07 2.31
CA LEU A 398 15.99 -67.38 2.40
C LEU A 398 15.91 -66.19 1.44
N VAL A 399 14.69 -65.82 1.06
CA VAL A 399 14.44 -64.55 0.37
C VAL A 399 14.83 -63.40 1.28
N ASP A 400 15.68 -62.51 0.77
CA ASP A 400 16.06 -61.29 1.49
C ASP A 400 15.02 -60.19 1.23
N ARG A 401 14.24 -59.89 2.27
CA ARG A 401 13.14 -58.92 2.25
C ARG A 401 12.87 -58.38 3.65
N ASN A 402 12.08 -57.32 3.74
CA ASN A 402 11.53 -56.81 4.98
C ASN A 402 10.24 -57.56 5.35
N ASN A 403 10.39 -58.57 6.23
CA ASN A 403 9.27 -59.35 6.77
C ASN A 403 8.34 -58.52 7.69
N ASN A 404 8.77 -57.34 8.14
CA ASN A 404 7.95 -56.43 8.95
C ASN A 404 6.99 -55.59 8.09
N ILE A 405 5.75 -55.46 8.56
CA ILE A 405 4.75 -54.57 7.99
C ILE A 405 4.92 -53.16 8.56
N ILE A 406 5.54 -52.29 7.76
CA ILE A 406 5.58 -50.83 8.00
C ILE A 406 4.18 -50.24 7.85
N LEU A 407 3.77 -49.42 8.81
CA LEU A 407 2.45 -48.81 8.87
C LEU A 407 2.48 -47.33 8.48
N GLU A 408 1.35 -46.89 7.94
CA GLU A 408 1.02 -45.50 7.70
C GLU A 408 -0.17 -45.11 8.60
N TYR A 409 -0.14 -43.90 9.14
CA TYR A 409 -1.12 -43.36 10.07
C TYR A 409 -1.86 -42.16 9.49
N ARG A 410 -3.11 -41.97 9.92
CA ARG A 410 -3.92 -40.78 9.60
C ARG A 410 -4.73 -40.38 10.81
N LYS A 411 -4.60 -39.11 11.21
CA LYS A 411 -5.36 -38.55 12.33
C LYS A 411 -6.86 -38.56 12.01
N LYS A 412 -7.68 -39.01 12.96
CA LYS A 412 -9.14 -38.93 12.90
C LYS A 412 -9.58 -37.48 13.09
N GLU A 413 -10.72 -37.13 12.49
CA GLU A 413 -11.36 -35.86 12.79
C GLU A 413 -12.03 -35.97 14.17
N THR A 414 -11.40 -35.38 15.20
CA THR A 414 -11.90 -35.38 16.58
C THR A 414 -12.69 -34.13 16.93
N ILE A 415 -12.53 -33.08 16.12
CA ILE A 415 -13.24 -31.81 16.25
C ILE A 415 -13.52 -31.22 14.86
N ARG A 416 -14.73 -30.71 14.67
CA ARG A 416 -15.21 -30.10 13.44
C ARG A 416 -15.89 -28.77 13.74
N LEU A 417 -15.48 -27.72 13.04
CA LEU A 417 -16.06 -26.38 13.12
C LEU A 417 -16.91 -26.11 11.88
N ARG A 418 -18.14 -25.66 12.08
CA ARG A 418 -19.03 -25.12 11.06
C ARG A 418 -19.37 -23.68 11.40
N VAL A 419 -19.37 -22.84 10.37
CA VAL A 419 -19.73 -21.41 10.43
C VAL A 419 -20.66 -21.10 9.26
N ALA A 420 -21.34 -19.95 9.31
CA ALA A 420 -22.09 -19.46 8.16
C ALA A 420 -21.17 -19.31 6.94
N LYS A 421 -21.60 -19.76 5.76
CA LYS A 421 -20.80 -19.62 4.53
C LYS A 421 -20.75 -18.16 4.04
N LEU A 422 -21.86 -17.46 4.14
CA LEU A 422 -22.03 -16.09 3.68
C LEU A 422 -22.83 -15.31 4.71
N ILE A 423 -22.32 -14.13 5.08
CA ILE A 423 -23.04 -13.14 5.87
C ILE A 423 -23.13 -11.86 5.05
N THR A 424 -24.34 -11.36 4.85
CA THR A 424 -24.61 -10.08 4.20
C THR A 424 -25.27 -9.12 5.17
N GLY A 425 -24.94 -7.84 5.05
CA GLY A 425 -25.57 -6.79 5.86
C GLY A 425 -24.98 -5.42 5.61
N TYR A 426 -25.47 -4.43 6.35
CA TYR A 426 -25.01 -3.05 6.24
C TYR A 426 -23.86 -2.74 7.22
N PRO A 427 -23.06 -1.70 6.95
CA PRO A 427 -22.00 -1.26 7.86
C PRO A 427 -22.46 -1.11 9.31
N GLY A 428 -21.68 -1.63 10.26
CA GLY A 428 -21.97 -1.55 11.69
C GLY A 428 -23.05 -2.51 12.19
N GLU A 429 -23.76 -3.24 11.32
CA GLU A 429 -24.71 -4.26 11.75
C GLU A 429 -24.00 -5.39 12.51
N LYS A 430 -24.70 -5.93 13.53
CA LYS A 430 -24.26 -7.10 14.29
C LYS A 430 -24.93 -8.35 13.73
N LYS A 431 -24.16 -9.31 13.23
CA LYS A 431 -24.66 -10.57 12.67
C LYS A 431 -24.04 -11.77 13.39
N PRO A 432 -24.80 -12.85 13.63
CA PRO A 432 -24.24 -14.08 14.18
C PRO A 432 -23.32 -14.76 13.16
N LEU A 433 -22.23 -15.36 13.63
CA LEU A 433 -21.30 -16.14 12.80
C LEU A 433 -21.76 -17.61 12.61
N GLU A 434 -22.87 -17.99 13.26
CA GLU A 434 -23.49 -19.32 13.24
C GLU A 434 -22.50 -20.45 13.54
N VAL A 435 -21.75 -20.28 14.63
CA VAL A 435 -20.72 -21.24 15.06
C VAL A 435 -21.38 -22.50 15.60
N SER A 436 -21.00 -23.64 15.03
CA SER A 436 -21.36 -24.98 15.50
C SER A 436 -20.10 -25.84 15.57
N VAL A 437 -19.82 -26.39 16.76
CA VAL A 437 -18.67 -27.25 16.99
C VAL A 437 -19.15 -28.63 17.40
N ASP A 438 -18.69 -29.63 16.67
CA ASP A 438 -18.80 -31.04 17.03
C ASP A 438 -17.42 -31.50 17.51
N SER A 439 -17.28 -31.87 18.78
CA SER A 439 -15.99 -32.24 19.39
C SER A 439 -16.14 -33.43 20.31
N LYS A 440 -15.32 -34.46 20.09
CA LYS A 440 -15.22 -35.64 20.96
C LYS A 440 -14.77 -35.29 22.38
N TYR A 441 -13.94 -34.26 22.55
CA TYR A 441 -13.32 -33.90 23.83
C TYR A 441 -13.82 -32.57 24.41
N GLY A 442 -14.88 -31.99 23.84
CA GLY A 442 -15.33 -30.63 24.19
C GLY A 442 -14.48 -29.53 23.53
N LEU A 443 -15.01 -28.32 23.43
CA LEU A 443 -14.34 -27.16 22.84
C LEU A 443 -13.51 -26.42 23.92
N ASP A 444 -12.26 -26.10 23.63
CA ASP A 444 -11.43 -25.17 24.42
C ASP A 444 -11.63 -23.72 23.92
N ARG A 445 -11.24 -23.46 22.66
CA ARG A 445 -11.34 -22.13 22.03
C ARG A 445 -11.45 -22.21 20.51
N ILE A 446 -11.79 -21.09 19.89
CA ILE A 446 -11.74 -20.91 18.44
C ILE A 446 -10.78 -19.78 18.11
N GLU A 447 -9.83 -20.04 17.23
CA GLU A 447 -8.89 -19.06 16.72
C GLU A 447 -9.41 -18.50 15.39
N TRP A 448 -9.59 -17.17 15.35
CA TRP A 448 -10.09 -16.45 14.18
C TRP A 448 -8.97 -15.70 13.47
N VAL A 449 -8.93 -15.80 12.14
CA VAL A 449 -7.98 -15.11 11.26
C VAL A 449 -8.76 -14.34 10.20
N ALA A 450 -8.74 -13.01 10.28
CA ALA A 450 -9.50 -12.13 9.38
C ALA A 450 -8.82 -10.74 9.21
N PRO A 451 -7.60 -10.67 8.67
CA PRO A 451 -6.79 -9.44 8.66
C PRO A 451 -7.48 -8.26 7.96
N GLU A 452 -8.03 -8.48 6.76
CA GLU A 452 -8.71 -7.44 5.98
C GLU A 452 -10.04 -7.01 6.61
N PHE A 453 -10.74 -7.94 7.27
CA PHE A 453 -11.96 -7.63 7.99
C PHE A 453 -11.69 -6.68 9.17
N TYR A 454 -10.63 -6.94 9.94
CA TYR A 454 -10.23 -6.08 11.07
C TYR A 454 -9.71 -4.72 10.62
N SER A 455 -8.87 -4.67 9.57
CA SER A 455 -8.29 -3.40 9.08
C SER A 455 -9.34 -2.42 8.56
N ASN A 456 -10.50 -2.92 8.12
CA ASN A 456 -11.63 -2.10 7.65
C ASN A 456 -12.68 -1.82 8.75
N GLY A 457 -12.33 -2.06 10.02
CA GLY A 457 -13.17 -1.71 11.18
C GLY A 457 -14.14 -2.80 11.64
N GLY A 458 -14.08 -3.99 11.02
CA GLY A 458 -14.86 -5.15 11.44
C GLY A 458 -14.42 -5.66 12.80
N LYS A 459 -15.34 -6.22 13.58
CA LYS A 459 -15.05 -6.78 14.92
C LYS A 459 -15.70 -8.13 15.10
N ILE A 460 -14.98 -9.10 15.65
CA ILE A 460 -15.54 -10.39 16.08
C ILE A 460 -15.63 -10.35 17.61
N THR A 461 -16.84 -10.45 18.14
CA THR A 461 -17.09 -10.43 19.59
C THR A 461 -17.62 -11.79 20.03
N GLN A 462 -16.96 -12.38 21.00
CA GLN A 462 -17.43 -13.60 21.66
C GLN A 462 -18.45 -13.22 22.73
N LEU A 463 -19.67 -13.76 22.63
CA LEU A 463 -20.72 -13.57 23.64
C LEU A 463 -20.66 -14.66 24.72
N ASN A 464 -20.35 -15.89 24.31
CA ASN A 464 -20.10 -17.05 25.18
C ASN A 464 -19.30 -18.12 24.39
N SER A 465 -19.06 -19.30 24.99
CA SER A 465 -18.19 -20.33 24.41
C SER A 465 -18.52 -20.74 22.98
N ASN A 466 -19.80 -20.66 22.56
CA ASN A 466 -20.25 -21.09 21.22
C ASN A 466 -20.91 -19.98 20.39
N ASN A 467 -21.14 -18.78 20.94
CA ASN A 467 -21.80 -17.69 20.22
C ASN A 467 -20.83 -16.55 19.90
N TYR A 468 -20.63 -16.32 18.61
CA TYR A 468 -19.83 -15.23 18.07
C TYR A 468 -20.71 -14.30 17.24
N VAL A 469 -20.56 -13.01 17.47
CA VAL A 469 -21.22 -11.95 16.70
C VAL A 469 -20.16 -11.12 16.01
N ILE A 470 -20.34 -10.92 14.71
CA ILE A 470 -19.51 -10.02 13.93
C ILE A 470 -20.20 -8.65 13.82
N THR A 471 -19.44 -7.58 13.95
CA THR A 471 -19.85 -6.22 13.58
C THR A 471 -19.26 -5.94 12.20
N LEU A 472 -20.12 -5.67 11.22
CA LEU A 472 -19.70 -5.48 9.83
C LEU A 472 -18.84 -4.21 9.68
N PRO A 473 -17.76 -4.25 8.89
CA PRO A 473 -16.88 -3.11 8.64
C PRO A 473 -17.58 -1.99 7.87
N TYR A 474 -16.94 -0.83 7.78
CA TYR A 474 -17.44 0.26 6.95
C TYR A 474 -17.40 -0.10 5.46
N TYR A 475 -18.41 0.34 4.72
CA TYR A 475 -18.45 0.14 3.27
C TYR A 475 -17.36 0.98 2.59
N GLN A 476 -16.53 0.33 1.78
CA GLN A 476 -15.46 0.95 1.01
C GLN A 476 -16.01 1.40 -0.34
N PHE A 477 -15.95 2.70 -0.62
CA PHE A 477 -16.50 3.28 -1.85
C PHE A 477 -15.48 3.31 -3.00
N ASP A 478 -14.20 3.02 -2.76
CA ASP A 478 -13.05 3.20 -3.66
C ASP A 478 -13.13 2.55 -5.07
N GLY A 479 -14.18 1.79 -5.37
CA GLY A 479 -14.42 1.09 -6.64
C GLY A 479 -13.45 -0.06 -6.92
N LYS A 480 -12.44 -0.27 -6.06
CA LYS A 480 -11.41 -1.31 -6.17
C LYS A 480 -11.61 -2.41 -5.13
N SER A 481 -12.18 -2.05 -3.98
CA SER A 481 -12.47 -2.94 -2.87
C SER A 481 -13.78 -3.68 -3.11
N VAL A 482 -13.75 -5.01 -3.03
CA VAL A 482 -14.89 -5.89 -3.34
C VAL A 482 -15.95 -5.88 -2.21
N ASN A 483 -15.75 -5.13 -1.13
CA ASN A 483 -16.58 -5.13 0.09
C ASN A 483 -16.92 -6.55 0.61
N ALA A 484 -16.05 -7.50 0.28
CA ALA A 484 -16.16 -8.91 0.60
C ALA A 484 -14.91 -9.31 1.38
N TYR A 485 -15.10 -9.85 2.58
CA TYR A 485 -14.04 -10.18 3.53
C TYR A 485 -14.10 -11.64 3.91
N ILE A 486 -12.95 -12.27 4.10
CA ILE A 486 -12.86 -13.67 4.51
C ILE A 486 -12.50 -13.77 6.00
N ILE A 487 -13.32 -14.50 6.75
CA ILE A 487 -13.07 -14.88 8.14
C ILE A 487 -12.80 -16.38 8.19
N ASN A 488 -11.63 -16.76 8.68
CA ASN A 488 -11.24 -18.16 8.87
C ASN A 488 -11.25 -18.51 10.37
N GLY A 489 -11.96 -19.57 10.73
CA GLY A 489 -11.98 -20.12 12.09
C GLY A 489 -11.30 -21.48 12.18
N THR A 490 -10.55 -21.72 13.25
CA THR A 490 -10.02 -23.04 13.63
C THR A 490 -10.41 -23.34 15.07
N ALA A 491 -11.20 -24.39 15.30
CA ALA A 491 -11.59 -24.80 16.64
C ALA A 491 -10.54 -25.72 17.24
N ILE A 492 -10.27 -25.55 18.53
CA ILE A 492 -9.30 -26.32 19.30
C ILE A 492 -10.04 -26.99 20.47
N ASP A 493 -9.87 -28.30 20.63
CA ASP A 493 -10.47 -29.06 21.73
C ASP A 493 -9.61 -29.04 23.01
N LEU A 494 -10.16 -29.54 24.11
CA LEU A 494 -9.47 -29.61 25.42
C LEU A 494 -8.23 -30.53 25.44
N LYS A 495 -7.98 -31.28 24.35
CA LYS A 495 -6.79 -32.12 24.17
C LYS A 495 -5.82 -31.55 23.14
N GLY A 496 -6.07 -30.33 22.66
CA GLY A 496 -5.22 -29.63 21.68
C GLY A 496 -5.37 -30.15 20.24
N ASN A 497 -6.44 -30.87 19.90
CA ASN A 497 -6.72 -31.19 18.50
C ASN A 497 -7.34 -29.98 17.79
N HIS A 498 -6.96 -29.79 16.54
CA HIS A 498 -7.42 -28.69 15.70
C HIS A 498 -8.43 -29.19 14.67
N SER A 499 -9.51 -28.44 14.47
CA SER A 499 -10.42 -28.68 13.36
C SER A 499 -9.76 -28.29 12.03
N ARG A 500 -10.39 -28.68 10.92
CA ARG A 500 -10.14 -28.01 9.65
C ARG A 500 -10.56 -26.53 9.75
N LYS A 501 -9.95 -25.70 8.92
CA LYS A 501 -10.37 -24.30 8.77
C LYS A 501 -11.80 -24.25 8.23
N SER A 502 -12.64 -23.44 8.87
CA SER A 502 -14.01 -23.13 8.44
C SER A 502 -14.04 -21.67 7.99
N GLU A 503 -14.59 -21.42 6.81
CA GLU A 503 -14.54 -20.12 6.14
C GLU A 503 -15.92 -19.47 6.09
N THR A 504 -15.97 -18.18 6.44
CA THR A 504 -17.13 -17.30 6.22
C THR A 504 -16.72 -16.16 5.31
N GLN A 505 -17.47 -15.97 4.22
CA GLN A 505 -17.43 -14.75 3.44
C GLN A 505 -18.40 -13.72 4.03
N VAL A 506 -17.93 -12.51 4.28
CA VAL A 506 -18.75 -11.39 4.74
C VAL A 506 -18.85 -10.38 3.62
N SER A 507 -20.05 -10.10 3.13
CA SER A 507 -20.31 -9.09 2.09
C SER A 507 -21.06 -7.91 2.69
N VAL A 508 -20.46 -6.72 2.62
CA VAL A 508 -21.03 -5.49 3.14
C VAL A 508 -21.79 -4.78 2.02
N MET A 509 -23.07 -4.57 2.23
CA MET A 509 -23.95 -3.89 1.29
C MET A 509 -23.72 -2.37 1.34
N ALA A 510 -23.82 -1.71 0.19
CA ALA A 510 -23.76 -0.26 0.13
C ALA A 510 -24.87 0.35 1.01
N PRO A 511 -24.56 1.35 1.87
CA PRO A 511 -25.59 2.01 2.66
C PRO A 511 -26.58 2.75 1.74
N VAL A 512 -27.87 2.66 2.06
CA VAL A 512 -28.93 3.38 1.34
C VAL A 512 -29.04 4.77 1.92
N ILE A 513 -28.63 5.77 1.13
CA ILE A 513 -28.71 7.18 1.53
C ILE A 513 -30.15 7.66 1.43
N SER A 514 -30.61 8.39 2.45
CA SER A 514 -31.93 8.99 2.48
C SER A 514 -31.84 10.43 2.01
N GLN A 515 -32.50 10.75 0.89
CA GLN A 515 -32.61 12.12 0.40
C GLN A 515 -33.41 13.01 1.37
N ASP A 516 -34.46 12.46 2.00
CA ASP A 516 -35.36 13.19 2.88
C ASP A 516 -34.74 13.50 4.25
N LYS A 517 -33.83 12.65 4.72
CA LYS A 517 -33.17 12.79 6.03
C LYS A 517 -31.81 13.46 5.96
N SER A 518 -31.14 13.40 4.81
CA SER A 518 -29.91 14.15 4.57
C SER A 518 -30.23 15.65 4.42
N THR A 519 -29.30 16.52 4.79
CA THR A 519 -29.50 17.98 4.71
C THR A 519 -28.29 18.66 4.11
N PHE A 520 -28.51 19.79 3.43
CA PHE A 520 -27.46 20.66 2.94
C PHE A 520 -27.82 22.11 3.28
N LEU A 521 -27.15 22.67 4.27
CA LEU A 521 -27.57 23.90 4.93
C LEU A 521 -26.48 24.99 4.87
N PRO A 522 -26.88 26.28 4.79
CA PRO A 522 -28.25 26.75 4.53
C PRO A 522 -28.75 26.33 3.14
N ASN A 523 -30.07 26.17 2.98
CA ASN A 523 -30.70 25.80 1.70
C ASN A 523 -30.72 26.97 0.69
N ALA A 524 -30.63 28.21 1.19
CA ALA A 524 -30.47 29.41 0.41
C ALA A 524 -29.60 30.44 1.16
N SER A 525 -28.79 31.20 0.43
CA SER A 525 -28.03 32.33 0.96
C SER A 525 -27.82 33.40 -0.10
N ASN A 526 -27.59 34.65 0.33
CA ASN A 526 -27.26 35.76 -0.55
C ASN A 526 -25.84 36.25 -0.24
N LEU A 527 -25.04 36.48 -1.28
CA LEU A 527 -23.71 37.08 -1.19
C LEU A 527 -23.63 38.30 -2.13
N PRO A 528 -22.92 39.38 -1.78
CA PRO A 528 -22.64 40.46 -2.71
C PRO A 528 -21.65 40.00 -3.79
N ALA A 529 -21.77 40.52 -5.01
CA ALA A 529 -20.84 40.29 -6.13
C ALA A 529 -19.47 40.99 -5.94
N ASP A 530 -18.83 40.81 -4.79
CA ASP A 530 -17.64 41.57 -4.38
C ASP A 530 -16.29 40.87 -4.66
N GLY A 531 -16.33 39.60 -5.08
CA GLY A 531 -15.13 38.77 -5.29
C GLY A 531 -14.47 38.24 -4.00
N LYS A 532 -15.05 38.47 -2.81
CA LYS A 532 -14.42 38.19 -1.51
C LYS A 532 -15.34 37.54 -0.49
N SER A 533 -16.62 37.87 -0.47
CA SER A 533 -17.59 37.37 0.50
C SER A 533 -17.74 35.86 0.41
N THR A 534 -17.85 35.18 1.55
CA THR A 534 -17.88 33.71 1.62
C THR A 534 -19.13 33.17 2.30
N GLN A 535 -19.59 31.99 1.88
CA GLN A 535 -20.65 31.21 2.53
C GLN A 535 -20.16 29.79 2.83
N LEU A 536 -20.26 29.36 4.09
CA LEU A 536 -20.07 27.96 4.49
C LEU A 536 -21.36 27.17 4.25
N LEU A 537 -21.27 26.04 3.56
CA LEU A 537 -22.36 25.08 3.39
C LEU A 537 -21.98 23.76 4.07
N VAL A 538 -22.92 23.19 4.83
CA VAL A 538 -22.74 21.95 5.60
C VAL A 538 -23.64 20.87 5.05
N LEU A 539 -23.04 19.79 4.55
CA LEU A 539 -23.72 18.58 4.13
C LEU A 539 -23.74 17.57 5.27
N THR A 540 -24.95 17.12 5.64
CA THR A 540 -25.16 16.01 6.56
C THR A 540 -25.77 14.84 5.81
N LEU A 541 -25.07 13.70 5.76
CA LEU A 541 -25.52 12.47 5.12
C LEU A 541 -26.13 11.51 6.14
N LYS A 542 -27.36 11.06 5.87
CA LYS A 542 -28.08 10.11 6.71
C LYS A 542 -28.75 8.99 5.93
N ASP A 543 -28.93 7.85 6.58
CA ASP A 543 -29.76 6.75 6.10
C ASP A 543 -31.25 6.98 6.45
N ASN A 544 -32.12 6.05 6.06
CA ASN A 544 -33.56 6.11 6.37
C ASN A 544 -33.86 5.96 7.88
N ASN A 545 -32.89 5.51 8.67
CA ASN A 545 -33.00 5.30 10.12
C ASN A 545 -32.37 6.47 10.92
N ASP A 546 -32.08 7.60 10.27
CA ASP A 546 -31.46 8.79 10.86
C ASP A 546 -30.00 8.62 11.32
N ASN A 547 -29.32 7.53 10.94
CA ASN A 547 -27.90 7.32 11.24
C ASN A 547 -27.01 8.08 10.26
N TYR A 548 -25.89 8.63 10.76
CA TYR A 548 -24.89 9.27 9.92
C TYR A 548 -24.19 8.26 8.99
N ILE A 549 -24.16 8.55 7.68
CA ILE A 549 -23.45 7.74 6.70
C ILE A 549 -22.09 8.36 6.44
N ASP A 550 -21.02 7.62 6.79
CA ASP A 550 -19.67 8.08 6.56
C ASP A 550 -19.13 7.64 5.19
N VAL A 551 -18.75 8.63 4.37
CA VAL A 551 -18.11 8.44 3.07
C VAL A 551 -16.80 9.22 2.96
N PRO A 552 -15.81 8.74 2.18
CA PRO A 552 -14.64 9.54 1.84
C PRO A 552 -15.02 10.74 0.96
N THR A 553 -14.32 11.87 1.14
CA THR A 553 -14.59 13.11 0.40
C THR A 553 -14.43 12.97 -1.12
N SER A 554 -13.57 12.05 -1.58
CA SER A 554 -13.38 11.74 -3.00
C SER A 554 -14.62 11.19 -3.71
N PHE A 555 -15.61 10.70 -2.95
CA PHE A 555 -16.88 10.19 -3.48
C PHE A 555 -17.98 11.25 -3.51
N LEU A 556 -17.75 12.41 -2.90
CA LEU A 556 -18.67 13.52 -2.91
C LEU A 556 -18.32 14.47 -4.04
N LYS A 557 -19.23 14.56 -4.99
CA LYS A 557 -19.15 15.50 -6.10
C LYS A 557 -20.17 16.61 -5.88
N PHE A 558 -19.74 17.86 -5.96
CA PHE A 558 -20.64 19.00 -5.88
C PHE A 558 -20.91 19.49 -7.30
N ILE A 559 -22.08 19.17 -7.83
CA ILE A 559 -22.51 19.67 -9.14
C ILE A 559 -22.93 21.12 -8.95
N ILE A 560 -22.22 22.02 -9.62
CA ILE A 560 -22.49 23.46 -9.58
C ILE A 560 -23.12 23.87 -10.91
N SER A 561 -24.36 24.33 -10.86
CA SER A 561 -25.02 24.98 -11.99
C SER A 561 -24.99 26.50 -11.79
N SER A 562 -24.41 27.21 -12.75
CA SER A 562 -24.32 28.69 -12.81
C SER A 562 -25.13 29.21 -14.00
N ARG A 563 -25.70 30.41 -13.89
CA ARG A 563 -26.43 31.06 -15.00
C ARG A 563 -25.51 31.83 -15.95
N ASN A 564 -24.36 32.32 -15.48
CA ASN A 564 -23.52 33.30 -16.19
C ASN A 564 -22.06 32.85 -16.46
N ASN A 565 -21.78 31.54 -16.42
CA ASN A 565 -20.44 30.93 -16.46
C ASN A 565 -19.56 31.28 -15.24
N LEU A 566 -19.02 30.24 -14.58
CA LEU A 566 -18.39 30.29 -13.26
C LEU A 566 -17.25 31.32 -13.14
N LYS A 567 -17.44 32.34 -12.31
CA LYS A 567 -16.37 33.18 -11.74
C LYS A 567 -16.21 33.01 -10.22
N THR A 568 -17.01 32.13 -9.63
CA THR A 568 -17.08 31.85 -8.19
C THR A 568 -16.22 30.65 -7.85
N VAL A 569 -15.59 30.69 -6.69
CA VAL A 569 -14.72 29.61 -6.23
C VAL A 569 -15.47 28.76 -5.20
N VAL A 570 -15.45 27.45 -5.39
CA VAL A 570 -15.99 26.47 -4.44
C VAL A 570 -14.83 25.64 -3.92
N SER A 571 -14.68 25.55 -2.60
CA SER A 571 -13.62 24.73 -2.00
C SER A 571 -13.86 23.24 -2.21
N GLU A 572 -12.78 22.46 -2.14
CA GLU A 572 -12.89 21.02 -1.94
C GLU A 572 -13.63 20.70 -0.62
N PRO A 573 -14.37 19.58 -0.54
CA PRO A 573 -15.08 19.19 0.66
C PRO A 573 -14.14 18.76 1.78
N ILE A 574 -14.38 19.31 2.97
CA ILE A 574 -13.66 18.97 4.20
C ILE A 574 -14.57 18.13 5.09
N LYS A 575 -14.14 16.92 5.44
CA LYS A 575 -14.84 16.07 6.41
C LYS A 575 -14.56 16.55 7.83
N LYS A 576 -15.61 16.76 8.64
CA LYS A 576 -15.49 17.20 10.04
C LYS A 576 -15.68 16.08 11.03
N SER A 577 -16.64 15.22 10.76
CA SER A 577 -16.97 14.02 11.53
C SER A 577 -17.70 13.03 10.60
N PRO A 578 -17.96 11.78 11.04
CA PRO A 578 -18.73 10.83 10.25
C PRO A 578 -20.05 11.44 9.73
N GLY A 579 -20.25 11.43 8.41
CA GLY A 579 -21.44 11.95 7.76
C GLY A 579 -21.61 13.47 7.73
N ILE A 580 -20.63 14.27 8.15
CA ILE A 580 -20.69 15.75 8.13
C ILE A 580 -19.52 16.33 7.32
N TYR A 581 -19.86 17.12 6.30
CA TYR A 581 -18.92 17.70 5.35
C TYR A 581 -19.17 19.19 5.16
N GLU A 582 -18.10 19.95 5.02
CA GLU A 582 -18.11 21.40 4.82
C GLU A 582 -17.55 21.75 3.44
N ILE A 583 -18.21 22.66 2.73
CA ILE A 583 -17.65 23.38 1.58
C ILE A 583 -17.82 24.88 1.79
N THR A 584 -16.89 25.66 1.25
CA THR A 584 -16.97 27.13 1.27
C THR A 584 -17.15 27.66 -0.15
N ILE A 585 -18.15 28.51 -0.33
CA ILE A 585 -18.40 29.26 -1.56
C ILE A 585 -17.81 30.65 -1.39
N THR A 586 -17.00 31.09 -2.35
CA THR A 586 -16.49 32.47 -2.42
C THR A 586 -17.16 33.18 -3.60
N ALA A 587 -17.80 34.32 -3.32
CA ALA A 587 -18.49 35.13 -4.32
C ALA A 587 -17.55 35.60 -5.42
N GLY A 588 -18.04 35.64 -6.66
CA GLY A 588 -17.36 36.24 -7.79
C GLY A 588 -17.70 37.73 -7.91
N SER A 589 -17.07 38.44 -8.85
CA SER A 589 -17.29 39.88 -9.07
C SER A 589 -18.45 40.20 -10.02
N SER A 590 -19.39 39.29 -10.23
CA SER A 590 -20.53 39.47 -11.13
C SER A 590 -21.77 38.78 -10.55
N PRO A 591 -22.98 39.31 -10.80
CA PRO A 591 -24.21 38.68 -10.31
C PRO A 591 -24.40 37.29 -10.92
N ASP A 592 -24.82 36.33 -10.11
CA ASP A 592 -25.06 34.96 -10.54
C ASP A 592 -26.04 34.26 -9.59
N LEU A 593 -26.61 33.14 -10.01
CA LEU A 593 -27.33 32.23 -9.11
C LEU A 593 -26.72 30.85 -9.23
N LEU A 594 -26.06 30.42 -8.17
CA LEU A 594 -25.47 29.10 -8.06
C LEU A 594 -26.49 28.14 -7.47
N THR A 595 -26.70 27.00 -8.12
CA THR A 595 -27.36 25.84 -7.51
C THR A 595 -26.29 24.77 -7.30
N ILE A 596 -25.97 24.49 -6.04
CA ILE A 596 -24.99 23.48 -5.64
C ILE A 596 -25.75 22.23 -5.21
N THR A 597 -25.54 21.14 -5.94
CA THR A 597 -26.17 19.85 -5.66
C THR A 597 -25.09 18.84 -5.31
N PRO A 598 -24.99 18.40 -4.05
CA PRO A 598 -24.12 17.28 -3.69
C PRO A 598 -24.62 16.00 -4.38
N GLU A 599 -23.69 15.22 -4.90
CA GLU A 599 -23.92 13.96 -5.61
C GLU A 599 -22.97 12.91 -5.04
N LEU A 600 -23.52 11.73 -4.76
CA LEU A 600 -22.79 10.56 -4.29
C LEU A 600 -23.21 9.36 -5.14
N ASN A 601 -22.29 8.85 -5.99
CA ASN A 601 -22.55 7.76 -6.94
C ASN A 601 -23.83 7.96 -7.77
N ASP A 602 -23.94 9.10 -8.47
CA ASP A 602 -25.09 9.51 -9.29
C ASP A 602 -26.40 9.78 -8.51
N TYR A 603 -26.39 9.62 -7.17
CA TYR A 603 -27.52 9.97 -6.32
C TYR A 603 -27.45 11.45 -5.89
N LYS A 604 -28.43 12.24 -6.33
CA LYS A 604 -28.52 13.67 -6.03
C LYS A 604 -29.15 13.92 -4.67
N LEU A 605 -28.47 14.72 -3.85
CA LEU A 605 -28.90 15.11 -2.51
C LEU A 605 -29.56 16.49 -2.53
N PRO A 606 -30.19 16.94 -1.43
CA PRO A 606 -30.78 18.27 -1.36
C PRO A 606 -29.79 19.38 -1.76
N SER A 607 -30.21 20.23 -2.68
CA SER A 607 -29.39 21.32 -3.21
C SER A 607 -29.44 22.56 -2.30
N SER A 608 -28.39 23.38 -2.37
CA SER A 608 -28.37 24.74 -1.82
C SER A 608 -28.29 25.77 -2.94
N LYS A 609 -28.98 26.90 -2.77
CA LYS A 609 -28.98 28.03 -3.72
C LYS A 609 -28.19 29.20 -3.14
N VAL A 610 -27.12 29.61 -3.82
CA VAL A 610 -26.36 30.81 -3.45
C VAL A 610 -26.63 31.89 -4.49
N ASN A 611 -27.38 32.90 -4.11
CA ASN A 611 -27.64 34.07 -4.95
C ASN A 611 -26.49 35.07 -4.77
N ILE A 612 -25.82 35.41 -5.87
CA ILE A 612 -24.81 36.44 -5.90
C ILE A 612 -25.44 37.68 -6.50
N GLU A 613 -25.68 38.67 -5.65
CA GLU A 613 -26.45 39.84 -6.00
C GLU A 613 -25.56 40.94 -6.55
N SER A 614 -26.09 41.66 -7.54
CA SER A 614 -25.44 42.85 -8.06
C SER A 614 -25.35 43.91 -6.99
N SER A 615 -24.14 44.25 -6.58
CA SER A 615 -23.88 45.42 -5.76
C SER A 615 -23.84 46.65 -6.67
N VAL A 616 -25.00 47.10 -7.15
CA VAL A 616 -25.10 48.42 -7.82
C VAL A 616 -25.16 49.52 -6.76
N PRO A 617 -24.35 50.58 -6.88
CA PRO A 617 -24.43 51.71 -5.97
C PRO A 617 -25.81 52.39 -5.98
N GLY A 618 -26.39 52.59 -4.80
CA GLY A 618 -27.55 53.44 -4.59
C GLY A 618 -27.09 54.90 -4.52
N GLY A 619 -27.47 55.71 -5.52
CA GLY A 619 -27.05 57.11 -5.63
C GLY A 619 -27.45 58.00 -4.44
N THR A 620 -28.52 57.66 -3.72
CA THR A 620 -29.01 58.41 -2.54
C THR A 620 -28.29 58.05 -1.24
N LEU A 621 -27.67 56.87 -1.16
CA LEU A 621 -26.97 56.37 0.03
C LEU A 621 -25.44 56.41 -0.13
N SER A 622 -24.97 56.62 -1.35
CA SER A 622 -23.57 56.91 -1.67
C SER A 622 -23.29 58.41 -1.51
N GLY A 623 -22.02 58.80 -1.37
CA GLY A 623 -21.64 60.20 -1.19
C GLY A 623 -20.24 60.50 -1.73
N LEU A 624 -20.04 61.73 -2.18
CA LEU A 624 -18.75 62.24 -2.63
C LEU A 624 -18.39 63.50 -1.85
N THR A 625 -17.13 63.58 -1.41
CA THR A 625 -16.57 64.80 -0.83
C THR A 625 -15.25 65.14 -1.50
N VAL A 626 -14.97 66.44 -1.65
CA VAL A 626 -13.73 66.99 -2.20
C VAL A 626 -13.12 67.90 -1.16
N SER A 627 -11.87 67.65 -0.75
CA SER A 627 -11.20 68.43 0.28
C SER A 627 -9.69 68.56 0.07
N PRO A 628 -9.13 69.78 0.06
CA PRO A 628 -9.84 71.06 0.02
C PRO A 628 -10.55 71.25 -1.33
N ALA A 629 -11.61 72.07 -1.36
CA ALA A 629 -12.39 72.34 -2.58
C ALA A 629 -11.62 73.18 -3.63
N SER A 630 -10.57 73.88 -3.23
CA SER A 630 -9.69 74.63 -4.12
C SER A 630 -8.22 74.43 -3.77
N VAL A 631 -7.41 74.15 -4.79
CA VAL A 631 -5.95 73.99 -4.73
C VAL A 631 -5.32 74.81 -5.86
N PRO A 632 -4.05 75.24 -5.75
CA PRO A 632 -3.36 75.89 -6.88
C PRO A 632 -3.21 74.94 -8.08
N ALA A 633 -3.22 75.50 -9.30
CA ALA A 633 -2.92 74.81 -10.54
C ALA A 633 -1.39 74.66 -10.74
N ASP A 634 -0.69 74.11 -9.75
CA ASP A 634 0.77 73.96 -9.71
C ASP A 634 1.26 72.56 -10.15
N GLY A 635 0.33 71.64 -10.45
CA GLY A 635 0.64 70.26 -10.80
C GLY A 635 1.10 69.37 -9.64
N ALA A 636 1.15 69.89 -8.41
CA ALA A 636 1.73 69.19 -7.26
C ALA A 636 0.79 69.12 -6.05
N THR A 637 0.00 70.17 -5.78
CA THR A 637 -0.88 70.25 -4.61
C THR A 637 -2.19 69.50 -4.87
N PRO A 638 -2.50 68.39 -4.17
CA PRO A 638 -3.70 67.60 -4.45
C PRO A 638 -4.94 68.08 -3.68
N ALA A 639 -6.11 67.98 -4.33
CA ALA A 639 -7.40 67.87 -3.68
C ALA A 639 -7.74 66.38 -3.45
N THR A 640 -8.16 66.01 -2.25
CA THR A 640 -8.56 64.62 -1.94
C THR A 640 -10.03 64.41 -2.28
N LEU A 641 -10.30 63.41 -3.12
CA LEU A 641 -11.63 62.92 -3.48
C LEU A 641 -11.95 61.72 -2.60
N THR A 642 -13.01 61.79 -1.81
CA THR A 642 -13.48 60.66 -0.97
C THR A 642 -14.88 60.24 -1.40
N LEU A 643 -14.99 59.04 -1.96
CA LEU A 643 -16.21 58.41 -2.45
C LEU A 643 -16.65 57.32 -1.48
N THR A 644 -17.81 57.49 -0.85
CA THR A 644 -18.49 56.42 -0.11
C THR A 644 -19.51 55.76 -1.02
N VAL A 645 -19.39 54.45 -1.23
CA VAL A 645 -20.23 53.66 -2.12
C VAL A 645 -21.08 52.70 -1.29
N ARG A 646 -22.40 52.91 -1.32
CA ARG A 646 -23.38 52.04 -0.68
C ARG A 646 -24.42 51.58 -1.69
N ASP A 647 -24.96 50.37 -1.52
CA ASP A 647 -26.09 49.87 -2.31
C ASP A 647 -27.41 50.56 -1.89
N ALA A 648 -28.51 50.22 -2.55
CA ALA A 648 -29.84 50.75 -2.24
C ALA A 648 -30.38 50.35 -0.84
N ASN A 649 -29.78 49.35 -0.20
CA ASN A 649 -30.12 48.86 1.13
C ASN A 649 -29.23 49.47 2.23
N GLY A 650 -28.24 50.28 1.86
CA GLY A 650 -27.29 50.92 2.78
C GLY A 650 -26.03 50.11 3.08
N ASN A 651 -25.85 48.94 2.45
CA ASN A 651 -24.65 48.13 2.63
C ASN A 651 -23.47 48.75 1.88
N ALA A 652 -22.29 48.72 2.49
CA ALA A 652 -21.06 49.19 1.86
C ALA A 652 -20.65 48.28 0.69
N ILE A 653 -20.30 48.87 -0.46
CA ILE A 653 -19.81 48.13 -1.63
C ILE A 653 -18.28 48.09 -1.56
N THR A 654 -17.73 46.99 -1.06
CA THR A 654 -16.30 46.80 -0.80
C THR A 654 -15.57 46.03 -1.92
N GLY A 655 -14.26 46.20 -2.03
CA GLY A 655 -13.39 45.45 -2.94
C GLY A 655 -13.51 45.82 -4.42
N GLN A 656 -14.26 46.86 -4.75
CA GLN A 656 -14.61 47.24 -6.12
C GLN A 656 -13.78 48.42 -6.66
N ALA A 657 -12.53 48.59 -6.20
CA ALA A 657 -11.65 49.68 -6.62
C ALA A 657 -11.46 49.76 -8.15
N ALA A 658 -11.49 48.61 -8.83
CA ALA A 658 -11.39 48.53 -10.30
C ALA A 658 -12.68 48.93 -11.04
N GLN A 659 -13.83 48.95 -10.37
CA GLN A 659 -15.11 49.33 -10.96
C GLN A 659 -15.41 50.81 -10.74
N VAL A 660 -14.80 51.46 -9.75
CA VAL A 660 -15.00 52.88 -9.47
C VAL A 660 -14.02 53.75 -10.24
N ALA A 661 -14.50 54.85 -10.80
CA ALA A 661 -13.70 55.85 -11.50
C ALA A 661 -14.29 57.25 -11.30
N PHE A 662 -13.51 58.29 -11.59
CA PHE A 662 -14.00 59.66 -11.67
C PHE A 662 -13.94 60.16 -13.11
N ALA A 663 -15.08 60.60 -13.64
CA ALA A 663 -15.11 61.42 -14.84
C ALA A 663 -14.92 62.89 -14.43
N VAL A 664 -13.94 63.55 -15.05
CA VAL A 664 -13.62 64.96 -14.79
C VAL A 664 -13.98 65.79 -16.01
N ARG A 665 -14.74 66.87 -15.79
CA ARG A 665 -15.14 67.84 -16.81
C ARG A 665 -14.74 69.25 -16.40
N ASP A 666 -14.23 70.03 -17.34
CA ASP A 666 -13.94 71.45 -17.17
C ASP A 666 -15.22 72.31 -17.08
N SER A 667 -15.10 73.63 -16.94
CA SER A 667 -16.28 74.51 -16.81
C SER A 667 -17.18 74.53 -18.05
N ASN A 668 -16.66 74.08 -19.20
CA ASN A 668 -17.38 73.99 -20.47
C ASN A 668 -17.99 72.59 -20.70
N GLY A 669 -17.89 71.69 -19.73
CA GLY A 669 -18.39 70.31 -19.84
C GLY A 669 -17.52 69.38 -20.69
N THR A 670 -16.30 69.79 -21.02
CA THR A 670 -15.35 69.01 -21.83
C THR A 670 -14.34 68.29 -20.94
N ALA A 671 -13.80 67.16 -21.38
CA ALA A 671 -12.73 66.50 -20.65
C ALA A 671 -11.44 67.35 -20.74
N PRO A 672 -10.69 67.52 -19.63
CA PRO A 672 -9.44 68.27 -19.67
C PRO A 672 -8.44 67.64 -20.65
N ALA A 673 -7.61 68.48 -21.28
CA ALA A 673 -6.58 67.98 -22.18
C ALA A 673 -5.61 67.04 -21.45
N THR A 674 -5.13 66.02 -22.15
CA THR A 674 -4.27 64.97 -21.58
C THR A 674 -3.06 65.57 -20.85
N GLY A 675 -2.82 65.13 -19.61
CA GLY A 675 -1.70 65.59 -18.78
C GLY A 675 -1.90 66.92 -18.07
N ARG A 676 -3.01 67.64 -18.31
CA ARG A 676 -3.29 68.93 -17.65
C ARG A 676 -3.96 68.79 -16.29
N VAL A 677 -4.73 67.73 -16.09
CA VAL A 677 -5.38 67.35 -14.82
C VAL A 677 -5.24 65.85 -14.66
N THR A 678 -4.86 65.40 -13.48
CA THR A 678 -4.64 64.00 -13.16
C THR A 678 -5.45 63.61 -11.94
N VAL A 679 -6.14 62.47 -12.02
CA VAL A 679 -6.78 61.81 -10.89
C VAL A 679 -6.03 60.51 -10.60
N SER A 680 -5.62 60.29 -9.36
CA SER A 680 -4.95 59.03 -8.98
C SER A 680 -5.90 57.83 -9.05
N ALA A 681 -5.34 56.62 -9.04
CA ALA A 681 -6.16 55.42 -8.88
C ALA A 681 -6.97 55.49 -7.57
N LEU A 682 -8.23 55.04 -7.62
CA LEU A 682 -9.03 54.90 -6.41
C LEU A 682 -8.54 53.71 -5.60
N THR A 683 -8.38 53.93 -4.29
CA THR A 683 -8.05 52.87 -3.34
C THR A 683 -9.10 52.82 -2.25
N GLU A 684 -9.53 51.61 -1.89
CA GLU A 684 -10.42 51.44 -0.75
C GLU A 684 -9.63 51.68 0.54
N THR A 685 -10.19 52.46 1.44
CA THR A 685 -9.61 52.73 2.75
C THR A 685 -9.79 51.53 3.69
N GLY A 686 -9.29 51.63 4.93
CA GLY A 686 -9.62 50.66 5.98
C GLY A 686 -11.11 50.61 6.36
N THR A 687 -11.92 51.59 5.92
CA THR A 687 -13.36 51.60 6.08
C THR A 687 -14.04 51.02 4.84
N THR A 688 -14.76 49.92 5.01
CA THR A 688 -15.45 49.21 3.92
C THR A 688 -16.36 50.15 3.11
N GLY A 689 -16.23 50.12 1.79
CA GLY A 689 -17.01 50.91 0.85
C GLY A 689 -16.60 52.39 0.75
N VAL A 690 -15.49 52.80 1.35
CA VAL A 690 -14.96 54.17 1.21
C VAL A 690 -13.69 54.13 0.37
N TYR A 691 -13.70 54.86 -0.74
CA TYR A 691 -12.61 54.93 -1.72
C TYR A 691 -12.03 56.35 -1.78
N THR A 692 -10.72 56.45 -1.94
CA THR A 692 -10.02 57.74 -2.01
C THR A 692 -9.13 57.84 -3.25
N ALA A 693 -9.06 59.04 -3.83
CA ALA A 693 -8.13 59.44 -4.88
C ALA A 693 -7.72 60.91 -4.71
N THR A 694 -6.68 61.35 -5.40
CA THR A 694 -6.22 62.74 -5.43
C THR A 694 -6.38 63.35 -6.81
N LEU A 695 -6.82 64.61 -6.89
CA LEU A 695 -6.90 65.42 -8.10
C LEU A 695 -5.89 66.57 -8.02
N MET A 696 -5.03 66.70 -9.03
CA MET A 696 -4.05 67.80 -9.17
C MET A 696 -3.89 68.16 -10.65
N GLY A 697 -3.33 69.33 -10.97
CA GLY A 697 -3.12 69.72 -12.36
C GLY A 697 -2.54 71.12 -12.55
N ILE A 698 -2.28 71.47 -13.81
CA ILE A 698 -1.69 72.74 -14.26
C ILE A 698 -2.64 73.58 -15.13
N GLN A 699 -3.90 73.14 -15.28
CA GLN A 699 -4.94 73.91 -15.96
C GLN A 699 -5.84 74.53 -14.91
N ALA A 700 -5.79 75.85 -14.80
CA ALA A 700 -6.67 76.59 -13.91
C ALA A 700 -8.11 76.54 -14.42
N ASP A 701 -9.02 75.96 -13.63
CA ASP A 701 -10.45 75.88 -13.90
C ASP A 701 -11.20 75.34 -12.66
N THR A 702 -12.54 75.38 -12.68
CA THR A 702 -13.39 74.60 -11.79
C THR A 702 -13.84 73.32 -12.49
N PHE A 703 -13.36 72.19 -12.00
CA PHE A 703 -13.67 70.88 -12.54
C PHE A 703 -14.85 70.23 -11.82
N THR A 704 -15.79 69.71 -12.60
CA THR A 704 -16.86 68.82 -12.11
C THR A 704 -16.33 67.39 -12.09
N VAL A 705 -16.42 66.76 -10.92
CA VAL A 705 -15.96 65.39 -10.64
C VAL A 705 -17.19 64.52 -10.44
N THR A 706 -17.43 63.57 -11.35
CA THR A 706 -18.57 62.65 -11.30
C THR A 706 -18.05 61.24 -11.00
N PRO A 707 -18.45 60.60 -9.88
CA PRO A 707 -18.09 59.23 -9.59
C PRO A 707 -18.89 58.27 -10.49
N GLN A 708 -18.20 57.27 -11.00
CA GLN A 708 -18.76 56.23 -11.86
C GLN A 708 -18.52 54.85 -11.26
N PHE A 709 -19.43 53.92 -11.52
CA PHE A 709 -19.29 52.50 -11.21
C PHE A 709 -19.56 51.68 -12.48
N GLY A 710 -18.59 50.88 -12.91
CA GLY A 710 -18.66 50.14 -14.18
C GLY A 710 -18.85 51.05 -15.40
N GLY A 711 -18.31 52.27 -15.35
CA GLY A 711 -18.43 53.29 -16.41
C GLY A 711 -19.71 54.13 -16.38
N ASN A 712 -20.68 53.83 -15.51
CA ASN A 712 -21.93 54.58 -15.38
C ASN A 712 -21.91 55.52 -14.15
N PRO A 713 -22.47 56.73 -14.22
CA PRO A 713 -22.56 57.63 -13.07
C PRO A 713 -23.28 56.99 -11.87
N ILE A 714 -22.78 57.22 -10.65
CA ILE A 714 -23.44 56.81 -9.41
C ILE A 714 -24.54 57.82 -9.07
N GLY A 715 -25.75 57.56 -9.57
CA GLY A 715 -26.89 58.45 -9.40
C GLY A 715 -26.61 59.87 -9.92
N SER A 716 -26.92 60.88 -9.10
CA SER A 716 -26.66 62.30 -9.39
C SER A 716 -25.48 62.88 -8.61
N LEU A 717 -24.58 62.02 -8.09
CA LEU A 717 -23.43 62.48 -7.31
C LEU A 717 -22.48 63.28 -8.20
N GLN A 718 -22.07 64.45 -7.70
CA GLN A 718 -21.07 65.30 -8.32
C GLN A 718 -20.38 66.13 -7.24
N GLY A 719 -19.10 66.42 -7.45
CA GLY A 719 -18.30 67.32 -6.62
C GLY A 719 -17.57 68.33 -7.49
N THR A 720 -17.16 69.44 -6.91
CA THR A 720 -16.38 70.46 -7.61
C THR A 720 -14.98 70.55 -6.99
N ALA A 721 -13.97 70.60 -7.86
CA ALA A 721 -12.58 70.84 -7.49
C ALA A 721 -12.04 72.00 -8.32
N THR A 722 -11.68 73.11 -7.67
CA THR A 722 -11.14 74.29 -8.36
C THR A 722 -9.62 74.28 -8.33
N LEU A 723 -8.99 74.18 -9.50
CA LEU A 723 -7.57 74.48 -9.68
C LEU A 723 -7.43 75.98 -9.91
N ALA A 724 -6.96 76.71 -8.91
CA ALA A 724 -6.81 78.17 -8.97
C ALA A 724 -5.58 78.55 -9.80
N ALA A 725 -5.72 79.56 -10.67
CA ALA A 725 -4.60 80.10 -11.42
C ALA A 725 -3.50 80.60 -10.47
N ILE A 726 -2.24 80.40 -10.87
CA ILE A 726 -1.06 80.88 -10.14
C ILE A 726 -0.47 82.08 -10.89
N PRO A 727 0.00 83.13 -10.18
CA PRO A 727 0.68 84.27 -10.80
C PRO A 727 1.91 83.82 -11.60
N GLN A 728 2.09 84.30 -12.83
CA GLN A 728 3.22 83.97 -13.71
C GLN A 728 3.71 85.18 -14.53
N LEU A 729 5.02 85.32 -14.72
CA LEU A 729 5.67 86.27 -15.62
C LEU A 729 5.17 86.00 -17.05
N SER A 730 4.58 87.01 -17.67
CA SER A 730 3.98 86.94 -19.01
C SER A 730 4.61 87.88 -20.04
N GLY A 731 5.49 88.76 -19.62
CA GLY A 731 6.12 89.72 -20.51
C GLY A 731 7.04 90.69 -19.79
N ILE A 732 7.62 91.61 -20.56
CA ILE A 732 8.42 92.72 -20.05
C ILE A 732 7.90 94.02 -20.67
N ASP A 733 7.60 95.00 -19.84
CA ASP A 733 7.34 96.37 -20.25
C ASP A 733 8.65 97.17 -20.19
N VAL A 734 9.11 97.66 -21.34
CA VAL A 734 10.29 98.52 -21.42
C VAL A 734 9.91 99.94 -20.98
N GLN A 735 10.05 100.17 -19.67
CA GLN A 735 9.57 101.34 -18.94
C GLN A 735 9.92 102.67 -19.61
N GLY A 736 8.92 103.55 -19.72
CA GLY A 736 9.01 104.84 -20.41
C GLY A 736 8.57 104.81 -21.87
N ASN A 737 8.54 103.64 -22.52
CA ASN A 737 8.27 103.54 -23.96
C ASN A 737 6.98 102.81 -24.36
N ASP A 738 6.15 102.42 -23.39
CA ASP A 738 4.85 101.74 -23.59
C ASP A 738 4.96 100.54 -24.54
N LEU A 739 6.02 99.75 -24.36
CA LEU A 739 6.33 98.60 -25.18
C LEU A 739 6.27 97.34 -24.33
N ALA A 740 5.15 96.62 -24.44
CA ALA A 740 5.02 95.28 -23.88
C ALA A 740 5.67 94.25 -24.82
N LEU A 741 6.80 93.69 -24.40
CA LEU A 741 7.45 92.54 -25.01
C LEU A 741 6.76 91.27 -24.53
N SER A 742 6.20 90.49 -25.46
CA SER A 742 5.72 89.13 -25.18
C SER A 742 6.86 88.23 -24.71
N VAL A 743 6.56 87.15 -23.97
CA VAL A 743 7.55 86.15 -23.52
C VAL A 743 8.53 85.74 -24.63
N ALA A 744 8.04 85.51 -25.85
CA ALA A 744 8.87 85.09 -26.99
C ALA A 744 9.90 86.16 -27.44
N SER A 745 9.59 87.44 -27.25
CA SER A 745 10.45 88.58 -27.59
C SER A 745 11.41 89.01 -26.47
N THR A 746 11.31 88.41 -25.27
CA THR A 746 12.21 88.71 -24.14
C THR A 746 13.54 87.94 -24.16
N LEU A 747 13.67 86.96 -25.07
CA LEU A 747 14.87 86.13 -25.23
C LEU A 747 16.07 86.99 -25.64
N GLY A 748 17.05 87.13 -24.74
CA GLY A 748 18.27 87.90 -24.98
C GLY A 748 18.16 89.39 -24.64
N PHE A 749 16.97 89.87 -24.25
CA PHE A 749 16.80 91.21 -23.68
C PHE A 749 17.25 91.22 -22.21
N PRO A 750 17.72 92.35 -21.68
CA PRO A 750 18.46 93.35 -22.44
C PRO A 750 19.86 92.83 -22.80
N GLY A 751 20.28 93.08 -24.05
CA GLY A 751 21.63 92.75 -24.54
C GLY A 751 22.60 93.95 -24.45
N THR A 752 22.07 95.14 -24.21
CA THR A 752 22.79 96.40 -24.02
C THR A 752 22.35 97.06 -22.71
N GLY A 753 23.08 98.05 -22.24
CA GLY A 753 22.70 98.77 -21.03
C GLY A 753 23.33 100.15 -20.95
N PHE A 754 22.68 101.02 -20.21
CA PHE A 754 23.20 102.31 -19.80
C PHE A 754 22.68 102.60 -18.39
N LYS A 755 23.31 103.56 -17.72
CA LYS A 755 22.90 103.92 -16.36
C LYS A 755 21.48 104.48 -16.40
N GLY A 756 20.58 103.99 -15.55
CA GLY A 756 19.16 104.41 -15.52
C GLY A 756 18.26 103.65 -16.50
N ALA A 757 18.78 102.73 -17.32
CA ALA A 757 17.94 101.84 -18.12
C ALA A 757 17.04 101.00 -17.19
N SER A 758 15.76 100.87 -17.54
CA SER A 758 14.78 100.19 -16.68
C SER A 758 13.70 99.45 -17.47
N PHE A 759 13.20 98.35 -16.93
CA PHE A 759 12.08 97.59 -17.46
C PHE A 759 11.28 96.95 -16.32
N ALA A 760 10.02 96.61 -16.54
CA ALA A 760 9.17 95.94 -15.55
C ALA A 760 8.64 94.61 -16.08
N PHE A 761 8.25 93.71 -15.19
CA PHE A 761 7.62 92.44 -15.59
C PHE A 761 6.11 92.55 -15.65
N ASP A 762 5.53 92.10 -16.77
CA ASP A 762 4.10 91.85 -16.85
C ASP A 762 3.77 90.53 -16.15
N ILE A 763 2.76 90.56 -15.27
CA ILE A 763 2.29 89.38 -14.53
C ILE A 763 0.92 88.97 -15.04
N SER A 764 0.79 87.70 -15.42
CA SER A 764 -0.50 87.05 -15.67
C SER A 764 -1.05 86.45 -14.38
N ASN A 765 -2.38 86.51 -14.22
CA ASN A 765 -3.11 85.94 -13.08
C ASN A 765 -2.64 86.43 -11.70
N GLY A 766 -2.14 87.67 -11.62
CA GLY A 766 -1.67 88.30 -10.38
C GLY A 766 -1.08 89.69 -10.65
N ASP A 767 -0.42 90.24 -9.64
CA ASP A 767 0.30 91.53 -9.67
C ASP A 767 1.78 91.31 -9.35
N ALA A 768 2.68 92.18 -9.80
CA ALA A 768 4.09 92.13 -9.44
C ALA A 768 4.31 92.16 -7.91
N LYS A 769 3.39 92.78 -7.17
CA LYS A 769 3.41 92.81 -5.69
C LYS A 769 3.19 91.44 -5.05
N ASP A 770 2.68 90.46 -5.78
CA ASP A 770 2.50 89.08 -5.29
C ASP A 770 3.83 88.32 -5.18
N PHE A 771 4.94 88.93 -5.62
CA PHE A 771 6.27 88.36 -5.56
C PHE A 771 7.19 89.10 -4.60
N ASP A 772 8.11 88.34 -4.00
CA ASP A 772 9.35 88.84 -3.43
C ASP A 772 10.42 88.85 -4.52
N TRP A 773 10.93 90.03 -4.83
CA TRP A 773 11.89 90.27 -5.91
C TRP A 773 13.32 90.39 -5.39
N VAL A 774 14.25 89.73 -6.07
CA VAL A 774 15.69 89.78 -5.77
C VAL A 774 16.48 89.86 -7.07
N SER A 775 17.47 90.74 -7.13
CA SER A 775 18.54 90.70 -8.13
C SER A 775 19.82 90.17 -7.49
N ASP A 776 20.56 89.33 -8.23
CA ASP A 776 21.88 88.84 -7.82
C ASP A 776 23.03 89.83 -8.12
N ALA A 777 22.77 90.91 -8.87
CA ALA A 777 23.78 91.86 -9.31
C ALA A 777 23.72 93.19 -8.54
N THR A 778 24.86 93.68 -8.05
CA THR A 778 24.93 94.91 -7.24
C THR A 778 24.68 96.20 -8.02
N TRP A 779 24.75 96.16 -9.35
CA TRP A 779 24.51 97.30 -10.24
C TRP A 779 23.10 97.30 -10.84
N VAL A 780 22.26 96.32 -10.45
CA VAL A 780 20.86 96.19 -10.85
C VAL A 780 19.99 96.17 -9.60
N SER A 781 18.98 97.02 -9.54
CA SER A 781 17.96 96.97 -8.49
C SER A 781 16.63 96.49 -9.07
N VAL A 782 15.82 95.82 -8.26
CA VAL A 782 14.43 95.51 -8.58
C VAL A 782 13.54 95.94 -7.42
N ASP A 783 12.45 96.65 -7.72
CA ASP A 783 11.53 97.17 -6.70
C ASP A 783 10.31 96.24 -6.45
N THR A 784 9.42 96.64 -5.55
CA THR A 784 8.23 95.84 -5.19
C THR A 784 7.18 95.75 -6.30
N ASN A 785 7.28 96.58 -7.33
CA ASN A 785 6.41 96.54 -8.51
C ASN A 785 7.07 95.77 -9.67
N GLY A 786 8.19 95.08 -9.42
CA GLY A 786 8.91 94.31 -10.43
C GLY A 786 9.67 95.19 -11.43
N VAL A 787 9.93 96.47 -11.11
CA VAL A 787 10.72 97.36 -11.96
C VAL A 787 12.20 97.13 -11.71
N VAL A 788 12.88 96.61 -12.73
CA VAL A 788 14.32 96.42 -12.80
C VAL A 788 14.98 97.71 -13.29
N THR A 789 16.02 98.20 -12.63
CA THR A 789 16.76 99.43 -12.99
C THR A 789 18.26 99.22 -12.89
N PHE A 790 19.00 99.69 -13.89
CA PHE A 790 20.47 99.66 -13.91
C PHE A 790 21.02 100.88 -13.16
N THR A 791 21.49 100.68 -11.94
CA THR A 791 21.92 101.76 -11.04
C THR A 791 23.40 102.14 -11.23
N GLY A 792 24.20 101.24 -11.80
CA GLY A 792 25.61 101.42 -12.10
C GLY A 792 26.02 100.70 -13.37
N LYS A 793 27.31 100.80 -13.72
CA LYS A 793 27.86 100.16 -14.92
C LYS A 793 27.83 98.64 -14.81
N GLY A 794 27.30 98.00 -15.85
CA GLY A 794 27.22 96.56 -15.95
C GLY A 794 28.55 95.86 -16.21
N ASN A 795 28.49 94.53 -16.19
CA ASN A 795 29.59 93.64 -16.58
C ASN A 795 29.04 92.46 -17.40
N LYS A 796 29.93 91.63 -17.96
CA LYS A 796 29.56 90.44 -18.74
C LYS A 796 28.96 89.27 -17.97
N ASN A 797 28.81 89.38 -16.64
CA ASN A 797 28.23 88.29 -15.88
C ASN A 797 26.73 88.24 -16.10
N LYS A 798 26.18 87.03 -16.11
CA LYS A 798 24.74 86.81 -16.14
C LYS A 798 24.10 87.41 -14.89
N VAL A 799 23.02 88.16 -15.09
CA VAL A 799 22.17 88.69 -14.02
C VAL A 799 20.90 87.87 -13.97
N THR A 800 20.49 87.52 -12.76
CA THR A 800 19.26 86.78 -12.47
C THR A 800 18.34 87.63 -11.61
N ILE A 801 17.15 87.90 -12.14
CA ILE A 801 16.04 88.42 -11.35
C ILE A 801 15.18 87.24 -10.91
N THR A 802 15.05 87.07 -9.60
CA THR A 802 14.24 86.02 -8.99
C THR A 802 12.94 86.63 -8.46
N ALA A 803 11.81 86.11 -8.92
CA ALA A 803 10.48 86.41 -8.41
C ALA A 803 9.97 85.20 -7.61
N THR A 804 9.87 85.33 -6.29
CA THR A 804 9.35 84.27 -5.41
C THR A 804 7.90 84.56 -5.03
N PRO A 805 6.91 83.72 -5.37
CA PRO A 805 5.52 83.96 -4.98
C PRO A 805 5.35 84.03 -3.44
N LYS A 806 4.81 85.14 -2.92
CA LYS A 806 4.61 85.36 -1.48
C LYS A 806 3.63 84.39 -0.83
N ASN A 807 2.67 83.89 -1.62
CA ASN A 807 1.66 82.94 -1.15
C ASN A 807 2.21 81.50 -0.99
N GLY A 808 3.49 81.27 -1.32
CA GLY A 808 4.13 79.96 -1.28
C GLY A 808 3.57 78.94 -2.27
N LYS A 809 2.77 79.37 -3.25
CA LYS A 809 2.12 78.52 -4.25
C LYS A 809 2.74 78.77 -5.62
N GLY A 810 3.14 77.69 -6.29
CA GLY A 810 3.87 77.75 -7.57
C GLY A 810 5.39 77.86 -7.38
N GLU A 811 6.12 77.63 -8.47
CA GLU A 811 7.57 77.67 -8.47
C GLU A 811 8.12 79.10 -8.48
N LYS A 812 9.38 79.25 -8.06
CA LYS A 812 10.15 80.50 -8.23
C LYS A 812 10.34 80.75 -9.72
N GLN A 813 10.13 82.00 -10.12
CA GLN A 813 10.28 82.39 -11.51
C GLN A 813 11.58 83.17 -11.68
N LEU A 814 12.34 82.80 -12.70
CA LEU A 814 13.68 83.32 -12.95
C LEU A 814 13.68 84.02 -14.30
N TYR A 815 14.18 85.25 -14.32
CA TYR A 815 14.52 85.94 -15.54
C TYR A 815 16.02 86.20 -15.58
N GLU A 816 16.68 85.72 -16.62
CA GLU A 816 18.12 85.80 -16.75
C GLU A 816 18.50 86.62 -17.99
N PHE A 817 19.45 87.55 -17.84
CA PHE A 817 19.96 88.35 -18.94
C PHE A 817 21.46 88.60 -18.81
N THR A 818 22.09 89.06 -19.90
CA THR A 818 23.52 89.42 -19.90
C THR A 818 23.72 90.62 -20.82
N VAL A 819 24.25 91.70 -20.25
CA VAL A 819 24.57 92.90 -21.03
C VAL A 819 25.93 92.72 -21.70
N LYS A 820 25.96 92.87 -23.03
CA LYS A 820 27.16 92.70 -23.87
C LYS A 820 27.81 94.03 -24.22
N LYS A 821 27.04 95.12 -24.26
CA LYS A 821 27.50 96.45 -24.65
C LYS A 821 26.97 97.48 -23.68
N TRP A 822 27.84 98.33 -23.16
CA TRP A 822 27.48 99.39 -22.23
C TRP A 822 27.63 100.76 -22.90
N PHE A 823 26.57 101.57 -22.85
CA PHE A 823 26.53 102.88 -23.49
C PHE A 823 26.57 103.99 -22.44
N THR A 824 27.39 105.01 -22.70
CA THR A 824 27.57 106.17 -21.84
C THR A 824 27.43 107.45 -22.65
N ASN A 825 26.51 108.33 -22.24
CA ASN A 825 26.45 109.69 -22.77
C ASN A 825 27.57 110.55 -22.17
N ILE A 826 28.27 111.29 -23.02
CA ILE A 826 29.37 112.18 -22.62
C ILE A 826 28.89 113.58 -22.23
N ALA A 827 27.66 113.96 -22.62
CA ALA A 827 27.02 115.24 -22.29
C ALA A 827 27.87 116.48 -22.68
N ASP A 828 28.61 116.38 -23.78
CA ASP A 828 29.39 117.45 -24.41
C ASP A 828 29.33 117.30 -25.93
N LEU A 829 29.20 118.42 -26.66
CA LEU A 829 29.11 118.41 -28.11
C LEU A 829 30.51 118.43 -28.72
N LYS A 830 30.78 117.53 -29.66
CA LYS A 830 32.09 117.44 -30.32
C LYS A 830 31.94 117.31 -31.83
N ASN A 831 32.98 117.68 -32.56
CA ASN A 831 33.11 117.26 -33.96
C ASN A 831 33.37 115.74 -34.01
N HIS A 832 33.24 115.13 -35.21
CA HIS A 832 33.28 113.67 -35.33
C HIS A 832 34.61 113.08 -34.84
N ASP A 833 35.74 113.61 -35.30
CA ASP A 833 37.08 113.12 -34.96
C ASP A 833 37.39 113.28 -33.46
N ASP A 834 37.01 114.42 -32.85
CA ASP A 834 37.16 114.65 -31.41
C ASP A 834 36.27 113.71 -30.59
N GLY A 835 35.07 113.38 -31.10
CA GLY A 835 34.19 112.37 -30.51
C GLY A 835 34.82 110.97 -30.53
N VAL A 836 35.38 110.55 -31.67
CA VAL A 836 36.07 109.26 -31.82
C VAL A 836 37.26 109.18 -30.87
N ASN A 837 38.10 110.21 -30.87
CA ASN A 837 39.27 110.30 -30.00
C ASN A 837 38.87 110.28 -28.51
N TYR A 838 37.78 110.96 -28.14
CA TYR A 838 37.29 110.96 -26.77
C TYR A 838 36.90 109.56 -26.30
N CYS A 839 36.14 108.81 -27.09
CA CYS A 839 35.77 107.44 -26.72
C CYS A 839 37.01 106.56 -26.57
N GLN A 840 37.94 106.61 -27.52
CA GLN A 840 39.19 105.84 -27.48
C GLN A 840 40.04 106.15 -26.24
N GLN A 841 40.18 107.43 -25.88
CA GLN A 841 40.91 107.85 -24.66
C GLN A 841 40.27 107.32 -23.37
N ASN A 842 38.97 107.03 -23.39
CA ASN A 842 38.22 106.50 -22.25
C ASN A 842 38.04 104.98 -22.32
N SER A 843 38.88 104.26 -23.10
CA SER A 843 38.80 102.80 -23.28
C SER A 843 37.45 102.31 -23.80
N ALA A 844 36.78 103.16 -24.58
CA ALA A 844 35.51 102.90 -25.23
C ALA A 844 35.64 103.18 -26.73
N GLU A 845 34.58 102.90 -27.46
CA GLU A 845 34.50 103.13 -28.89
C GLU A 845 33.22 103.87 -29.24
N MET A 846 33.26 104.69 -30.28
CA MET A 846 32.04 105.29 -30.80
C MET A 846 31.22 104.16 -31.47
N PRO A 847 29.91 104.02 -31.18
CA PRO A 847 29.14 102.90 -31.69
C PRO A 847 28.96 102.95 -33.21
N GLY A 848 28.98 101.78 -33.82
CA GLY A 848 28.63 101.59 -35.23
C GLY A 848 27.13 101.36 -35.43
N PHE A 849 26.73 101.26 -36.71
CA PHE A 849 25.34 101.00 -37.09
C PHE A 849 24.79 99.75 -36.38
N ASP A 850 25.51 98.63 -36.47
CA ASP A 850 25.12 97.34 -35.87
C ASP A 850 25.17 97.32 -34.33
N ASP A 851 25.63 98.38 -33.67
CA ASP A 851 25.54 98.54 -32.22
C ASP A 851 24.25 99.22 -31.79
N LEU A 852 23.65 100.00 -32.70
CA LEU A 852 22.54 100.91 -32.40
C LEU A 852 21.20 100.36 -32.89
N THR A 853 21.19 99.80 -34.11
CA THR A 853 19.99 99.23 -34.73
C THR A 853 20.37 98.11 -35.71
N SER A 854 19.41 97.26 -36.07
CA SER A 854 19.57 96.27 -37.14
C SER A 854 19.15 96.84 -38.50
N SER A 855 19.54 96.16 -39.59
CA SER A 855 19.29 96.55 -40.98
C SER A 855 17.81 96.55 -41.40
N ASP A 856 16.94 95.89 -40.63
CA ASP A 856 15.49 95.86 -40.81
C ASP A 856 14.75 96.89 -39.90
N GLY A 857 15.49 97.68 -39.12
CA GLY A 857 14.91 98.66 -38.16
C GLY A 857 14.15 98.00 -37.00
N ASN A 858 14.23 96.67 -36.88
CA ASN A 858 13.59 95.93 -35.82
C ASN A 858 14.49 96.01 -34.59
N ASN A 859 14.03 96.70 -33.56
CA ASN A 859 14.72 96.87 -32.29
C ASN A 859 14.89 95.54 -31.52
N GLN A 860 15.77 94.70 -32.04
CA GLN A 860 16.09 93.38 -31.52
C GLN A 860 17.01 93.49 -30.31
N PRO A 861 16.92 92.53 -29.36
CA PRO A 861 17.82 92.48 -28.23
C PRO A 861 19.31 92.46 -28.64
N GLY A 862 20.14 93.28 -27.99
CA GLY A 862 21.57 93.39 -28.29
C GLY A 862 22.00 94.60 -29.13
N HIS A 863 21.04 95.40 -29.60
CA HIS A 863 21.25 96.74 -30.15
C HIS A 863 20.72 97.79 -29.17
N LEU A 864 21.30 98.99 -29.14
CA LEU A 864 20.86 100.06 -28.22
C LEU A 864 19.37 100.39 -28.40
N GLY A 865 18.85 100.27 -29.62
CA GLY A 865 17.45 100.47 -29.95
C GLY A 865 16.46 99.56 -29.22
N GLU A 866 16.90 98.49 -28.56
CA GLU A 866 16.05 97.66 -27.68
C GLU A 866 15.38 98.49 -26.57
N TRP A 867 15.99 99.62 -26.19
CA TRP A 867 15.47 100.55 -25.18
C TRP A 867 14.57 101.66 -25.76
N ARG A 868 14.39 101.73 -27.08
CA ARG A 868 13.55 102.73 -27.77
C ARG A 868 13.99 104.17 -27.50
N ASP A 869 13.11 105.03 -27.01
CA ASP A 869 13.44 106.44 -26.74
C ASP A 869 14.27 106.52 -25.46
N LEU A 870 15.59 106.72 -25.61
CA LEU A 870 16.52 106.81 -24.48
C LEU A 870 16.30 108.08 -23.64
N SER A 871 15.66 109.12 -24.19
CA SER A 871 15.45 110.39 -23.48
C SER A 871 14.44 110.28 -22.33
N LYS A 872 13.67 109.19 -22.30
CA LYS A 872 12.67 108.93 -21.26
C LYS A 872 13.20 108.26 -20.01
N TYR A 873 14.45 107.78 -20.02
CA TYR A 873 15.06 107.15 -18.86
C TYR A 873 15.81 108.17 -18.01
N ASN A 874 15.42 108.24 -16.74
CA ASN A 874 16.10 109.08 -15.77
C ASN A 874 17.41 108.40 -15.32
N GLY A 875 18.56 108.96 -15.68
CA GLY A 875 19.87 108.53 -15.14
C GLY A 875 20.98 108.33 -16.18
N GLY A 876 20.63 108.17 -17.46
CA GLY A 876 21.60 107.97 -18.55
C GLY A 876 22.11 109.28 -19.16
N GLY A 877 21.40 110.38 -18.89
CA GLY A 877 21.72 111.72 -19.38
C GLY A 877 21.42 111.93 -20.86
N PHE A 878 20.84 110.97 -21.56
CA PHE A 878 20.50 111.11 -22.98
C PHE A 878 19.42 112.17 -23.18
N VAL A 879 19.70 113.15 -24.03
CA VAL A 879 18.75 114.14 -24.52
C VAL A 879 18.18 113.74 -25.87
N SER A 880 16.97 114.22 -26.18
CA SER A 880 16.26 113.91 -27.41
C SER A 880 16.88 114.57 -28.64
N ASP A 881 17.96 113.99 -29.14
CA ASP A 881 18.78 114.56 -30.19
C ASP A 881 19.59 113.47 -30.92
N THR A 882 20.36 113.87 -31.93
CA THR A 882 21.26 113.03 -32.71
C THR A 882 22.62 112.87 -32.01
N TYR A 883 23.17 111.66 -32.09
CA TYR A 883 24.46 111.27 -31.54
C TYR A 883 25.37 110.73 -32.63
N TRP A 884 26.67 110.99 -32.52
CA TRP A 884 27.64 110.51 -33.50
C TRP A 884 27.75 108.99 -33.55
N THR A 885 27.97 108.48 -34.77
CA THR A 885 28.26 107.06 -35.04
C THR A 885 29.52 106.93 -35.88
N THR A 886 30.10 105.73 -35.95
CA THR A 886 31.26 105.44 -36.82
C THR A 886 30.89 105.24 -38.30
N TYR A 887 29.60 105.25 -38.64
CA TYR A 887 29.14 105.01 -40.00
C TYR A 887 29.37 106.24 -40.88
N ASN A 888 30.07 106.05 -42.00
CA ASN A 888 30.39 107.09 -42.97
C ASN A 888 29.74 106.81 -44.33
N SER A 889 29.41 107.88 -45.05
CA SER A 889 28.97 107.85 -46.44
C SER A 889 29.93 108.68 -47.30
N PRO A 890 29.85 108.59 -48.64
CA PRO A 890 30.63 109.46 -49.53
C PRO A 890 30.43 110.97 -49.28
N ASN A 891 29.33 111.36 -48.62
CA ASN A 891 28.92 112.75 -48.42
C ASN A 891 29.06 113.24 -46.97
N GLY A 892 29.45 112.39 -46.01
CA GLY A 892 29.57 112.80 -44.61
C GLY A 892 29.50 111.64 -43.61
N TYR A 893 29.18 111.98 -42.37
CA TYR A 893 29.01 111.04 -41.26
C TYR A 893 27.53 110.90 -40.90
N TRP A 894 27.16 109.71 -40.44
CA TRP A 894 25.81 109.43 -39.98
C TRP A 894 25.73 109.54 -38.46
N GLY A 895 24.58 109.99 -37.99
CA GLY A 895 24.24 110.03 -36.58
C GLY A 895 23.08 109.11 -36.28
N TYR A 896 22.82 108.92 -35.01
CA TYR A 896 21.69 108.14 -34.53
C TYR A 896 20.85 109.00 -33.59
N ASN A 897 19.58 109.16 -33.91
CA ASN A 897 18.64 109.88 -33.08
C ASN A 897 18.09 108.93 -32.01
N VAL A 898 18.44 109.18 -30.75
CA VAL A 898 18.14 108.24 -29.65
C VAL A 898 16.69 108.25 -29.20
N SER A 899 15.88 109.23 -29.62
CA SER A 899 14.45 109.28 -29.33
C SER A 899 13.60 108.68 -30.45
N LEU A 900 14.00 108.93 -31.69
CA LEU A 900 13.33 108.42 -32.88
C LEU A 900 13.82 107.02 -33.26
N ASN A 901 14.97 106.61 -32.74
CA ASN A 901 15.60 105.32 -32.99
C ASN A 901 15.82 105.06 -34.49
N ILE A 902 16.35 106.09 -35.17
CA ILE A 902 16.65 106.09 -36.60
C ILE A 902 18.03 106.70 -36.82
N MET A 903 18.68 106.29 -37.91
CA MET A 903 19.87 106.97 -38.38
C MET A 903 19.49 108.29 -39.06
N ALA A 904 20.29 109.32 -38.84
CA ALA A 904 20.23 110.61 -39.50
C ALA A 904 21.46 110.77 -40.41
N ASP A 905 21.25 111.13 -41.68
CA ASP A 905 22.27 111.23 -42.73
C ASP A 905 22.82 112.66 -42.92
N ASP A 906 23.81 112.79 -43.81
CA ASP A 906 24.35 114.05 -44.35
C ASP A 906 24.89 115.08 -43.34
N MET A 907 25.50 114.61 -42.24
CA MET A 907 26.24 115.51 -41.34
C MET A 907 27.70 115.67 -41.74
N THR A 908 28.21 116.91 -41.69
CA THR A 908 29.63 117.18 -41.94
C THR A 908 30.46 116.91 -40.69
N GLY A 909 31.70 116.43 -40.85
CA GLY A 909 32.57 116.08 -39.72
C GLY A 909 32.86 117.20 -38.73
N ASN A 910 32.69 118.47 -39.14
CA ASN A 910 32.90 119.65 -38.30
C ASN A 910 31.65 120.04 -37.46
N ASN A 911 30.50 119.40 -37.65
CA ASN A 911 29.30 119.67 -36.87
C ASN A 911 29.54 119.34 -35.39
N LEU A 912 29.02 120.15 -34.47
CA LEU A 912 29.01 119.83 -33.04
C LEU A 912 27.76 119.00 -32.72
N VAL A 913 27.92 117.71 -32.49
CA VAL A 913 26.83 116.75 -32.22
C VAL A 913 27.13 115.97 -30.95
N ASN A 914 26.09 115.43 -30.28
CA ASN A 914 26.26 114.67 -29.06
C ASN A 914 27.12 113.42 -29.28
N VAL A 915 27.92 113.06 -28.27
CA VAL A 915 28.78 111.87 -28.32
C VAL A 915 28.27 110.85 -27.32
N MET A 916 28.09 109.61 -27.78
CA MET A 916 27.97 108.45 -26.91
C MET A 916 29.15 107.52 -27.17
N CYS A 917 29.62 106.89 -26.10
CA CYS A 917 30.63 105.86 -26.18
C CYS A 917 30.03 104.52 -25.76
N MET A 918 30.45 103.48 -26.46
CA MET A 918 30.07 102.09 -26.26
C MET A 918 31.29 101.31 -25.76
N GLU A 919 31.07 100.49 -24.75
CA GLU A 919 32.08 99.57 -24.22
C GLU A 919 31.57 98.13 -24.37
N PRO A 920 32.31 97.25 -25.06
CA PRO A 920 32.02 95.82 -25.02
C PRO A 920 32.35 95.28 -23.62
N LEU A 921 31.44 94.51 -23.03
CA LEU A 921 31.57 93.97 -21.67
C LEU A 921 32.11 92.54 -21.61
#